data_AF-A0AAD5WW57-F1
#
_entry.id   AF-A0AAD5WW57-F1
#
_cell.length_a   1.000
_cell.length_b   1.000
_cell.length_c   1.000
_cell.angle_alpha   90.00
_cell.angle_beta   90.00
_cell.angle_gamma   90.00
#
_symmetry.space_group_name_H-M   'P 1'
#
loop_
_entity.id
_entity.type
_entity.pdbx_description
1 polymer ?
#
loop_
_entity_poly.entity_id
_entity_poly.type
_entity_poly.pdbx_seq_one_letter_code
_entity_poly.pdbx_strand_id
1 'polypeptide(L)'
;MEECGPELVRRHYHHPVLVSSTRSEQQKREQQQRQPQHYRVLSQKGSLVQLAMSESEQDDMIWMRCFPDLIRWCFEYASPRTIQLCLRDVCLRLASLWPSVSAAADVGGGVGGASGGKGDAGRGPGTVRERPGERKGSASVGSGFVVPLTEEVLDTWKLQLVFACACVEVEKLITGEGLMFQNGSTGRDDGTATWRSGYTSMMSSSGILGSASIAAVPFATPRQLYGYIIPLLMCDKAPIRQAAVTALGCVHWLSYQTLFEELQPYIRMVVDDIKTKGSHQRDAAGNRKEKEKPSSSSVNSGTTYHQQKRFERLRMELTHVLSLVADVVDHAAYRRNEGIMNNVMVYVTEMGRFLSDPETMFEWDHQMLRYYFCGFVERFYEHVVRACEGASAGARDKGDGGTPAGRRGGGGVYPPRLGQGYPPYGMVEETPERYMPFHIRLALFKLFEQWCGFGRYAQATREREAHMMSNVLENVKDIRERGVLTSAMEQQRKGVEVASLKAMAVLCKGAISRGGGDVGLVDKREKDRSQFEWVVLEEWIDSVFGSADESVHPIARSALESLLVWNKTNTQVLSDVIRKCYSGQGGSVIQMGYFMALVDCFVKEGGSGFVFDATPVYALALLKSGDPSLGVRRGAVRLLRVLEDRFWGREKGDGKYVF
;
A
#
# COMPACT_ATOMS: atom_id res chain seq x y z
N MET A 1 11.43 16.74 15.41
CA MET A 1 10.02 17.19 15.26
C MET A 1 9.91 18.46 14.43
N GLU A 2 10.64 19.54 14.73
CA GLU A 2 10.62 20.75 13.89
C GLU A 2 11.15 20.54 12.47
N GLU A 3 12.18 19.68 12.33
CA GLU A 3 12.81 19.39 11.04
C GLU A 3 11.98 18.42 10.18
N CYS A 4 11.45 17.34 10.77
CA CYS A 4 10.67 16.33 10.06
C CYS A 4 9.18 16.67 9.90
N GLY A 5 8.63 17.57 10.73
CA GLY A 5 7.20 17.81 10.83
C GLY A 5 6.52 18.29 9.55
N PRO A 6 7.05 19.31 8.84
CA PRO A 6 6.47 19.77 7.58
C PRO A 6 6.36 18.66 6.52
N GLU A 7 7.31 17.74 6.47
CA GLU A 7 7.31 16.65 5.49
C GLU A 7 6.28 15.58 5.84
N LEU A 8 6.23 15.17 7.11
CA LEU A 8 5.29 14.15 7.58
C LEU A 8 3.83 14.60 7.43
N VAL A 9 3.53 15.86 7.78
CA VAL A 9 2.18 16.40 7.59
C VAL A 9 1.82 16.43 6.11
N ARG A 10 2.72 16.91 5.24
CA ARG A 10 2.44 16.95 3.79
C ARG A 10 2.13 15.56 3.22
N ARG A 11 2.80 14.53 3.72
CA ARG A 11 2.57 13.13 3.32
C ARG A 11 1.18 12.62 3.73
N HIS A 12 0.72 12.93 4.94
CA HIS A 12 -0.47 12.29 5.54
C HIS A 12 -1.75 13.15 5.50
N TYR A 13 -1.64 14.44 5.19
CA TYR A 13 -2.77 15.38 5.23
C TYR A 13 -3.84 15.10 4.17
N HIS A 14 -3.46 14.65 2.97
CA HIS A 14 -4.38 14.41 1.86
C HIS A 14 -4.95 12.98 1.79
N HIS A 15 -4.81 12.19 2.87
CA HIS A 15 -5.34 10.83 2.88
C HIS A 15 -6.89 10.85 2.88
N PRO A 16 -7.55 10.14 1.94
CA PRO A 16 -8.99 10.29 1.63
C PRO A 16 -9.97 9.96 2.77
N VAL A 17 -9.46 9.45 3.89
CA VAL A 17 -10.26 9.05 5.07
C VAL A 17 -10.55 10.21 6.03
N LEU A 18 -10.10 11.44 5.77
CA LEU A 18 -10.51 12.62 6.57
C LEU A 18 -11.98 13.05 6.35
N VAL A 19 -12.71 12.36 5.46
CA VAL A 19 -14.12 12.66 5.14
C VAL A 19 -15.03 11.51 5.60
N SER A 20 -14.90 11.09 6.86
CA SER A 20 -16.02 10.43 7.55
C SER A 20 -16.60 11.43 8.54
N SER A 21 -17.59 12.18 8.11
CA SER A 21 -18.43 12.87 9.08
C SER A 21 -19.84 12.96 8.55
N THR A 22 -20.79 12.57 9.39
CA THR A 22 -22.25 12.71 9.29
C THR A 22 -22.71 14.17 9.23
N ARG A 23 -21.85 15.07 8.74
CA ARG A 23 -22.03 16.53 8.75
C ARG A 23 -22.95 16.97 7.62
N SER A 24 -23.76 17.99 7.93
CA SER A 24 -24.62 18.66 6.94
C SER A 24 -23.80 19.26 5.79
N GLU A 25 -24.41 19.38 4.60
CA GLU A 25 -23.77 19.96 3.39
C GLU A 25 -23.14 21.34 3.64
N GLN A 26 -23.73 22.12 4.55
CA GLN A 26 -23.22 23.44 4.94
C GLN A 26 -21.91 23.35 5.74
N GLN A 27 -21.82 22.42 6.68
CA GLN A 27 -20.59 22.16 7.44
C GLN A 27 -19.48 21.57 6.55
N LYS A 28 -19.83 20.77 5.55
CA LYS A 28 -18.86 20.29 4.54
C LYS A 28 -18.26 21.44 3.75
N ARG A 29 -19.09 22.40 3.29
CA ARG A 29 -18.64 23.58 2.54
C ARG A 29 -17.74 24.50 3.39
N GLU A 30 -18.12 24.75 4.64
CA GLU A 30 -17.30 25.56 5.57
C GLU A 30 -15.96 24.88 5.88
N GLN A 31 -15.96 23.56 6.09
CA GLN A 31 -14.74 22.78 6.29
C GLN A 31 -13.84 22.80 5.05
N GLN A 32 -14.43 22.67 3.85
CA GLN A 32 -13.71 22.71 2.58
C GLN A 32 -13.09 24.08 2.30
N GLN A 33 -13.71 25.17 2.76
CA GLN A 33 -13.14 26.52 2.70
C GLN A 33 -11.98 26.74 3.68
N ARG A 34 -12.01 26.12 4.88
CA ARG A 34 -10.94 26.24 5.89
C ARG A 34 -9.76 25.31 5.65
N GLN A 35 -9.97 24.19 4.97
CA GLN A 35 -8.98 23.15 4.69
C GLN A 35 -7.66 23.65 4.05
N PRO A 36 -7.65 24.57 3.06
CA PRO A 36 -6.41 25.06 2.48
C PRO A 36 -5.64 26.01 3.40
N GLN A 37 -6.32 26.78 4.26
CA GLN A 37 -5.65 27.60 5.28
C GLN A 37 -5.05 26.72 6.38
N HIS A 38 -5.81 25.72 6.82
CA HIS A 38 -5.38 24.74 7.81
C HIS A 38 -4.15 23.94 7.35
N TYR A 39 -4.15 23.48 6.09
CA TYR A 39 -2.99 22.82 5.49
C TYR A 39 -1.74 23.70 5.47
N ARG A 40 -1.90 24.99 5.14
CA ARG A 40 -0.77 25.94 5.10
C ARG A 40 -0.15 26.14 6.46
N VAL A 41 -0.95 26.19 7.53
CA VAL A 41 -0.46 26.30 8.90
C VAL A 41 0.29 25.01 9.30
N LEU A 42 -0.31 23.86 9.03
CA LEU A 42 0.27 22.55 9.37
C LEU A 42 1.45 22.15 8.47
N SER A 43 1.71 22.88 7.38
CA SER A 43 2.91 22.69 6.54
C SER A 43 4.11 23.51 7.00
N GLN A 44 3.98 24.30 8.08
CA GLN A 44 5.06 25.11 8.64
C GLN A 44 5.87 24.36 9.72
N LYS A 45 7.03 24.92 10.10
CA LYS A 45 7.83 24.40 11.22
C LYS A 45 7.01 24.40 12.50
N GLY A 46 7.15 23.35 13.31
CA GLY A 46 6.39 23.18 14.56
C GLY A 46 5.01 22.54 14.39
N SER A 47 4.61 22.16 13.17
CA SER A 47 3.29 21.58 12.90
C SER A 47 2.97 20.32 13.69
N LEU A 48 3.94 19.42 13.88
CA LEU A 48 3.74 18.21 14.69
C LEU A 48 3.44 18.52 16.16
N VAL A 49 4.05 19.57 16.71
CA VAL A 49 3.78 20.00 18.09
C VAL A 49 2.37 20.59 18.17
N GLN A 50 1.96 21.38 17.18
CA GLN A 50 0.60 21.91 17.10
C GLN A 50 -0.44 20.79 17.00
N LEU A 51 -0.18 19.76 16.18
CA LEU A 51 -1.07 18.59 16.07
C LEU A 51 -1.16 17.82 17.39
N ALA A 52 -0.02 17.55 18.05
CA ALA A 52 0.01 16.80 19.31
C ALA A 52 -0.67 17.52 20.48
N MET A 53 -0.75 18.86 20.42
CA MET A 53 -1.39 19.69 21.45
C MET A 53 -2.82 20.11 21.07
N SER A 54 -3.31 19.71 19.90
CA SER A 54 -4.65 20.07 19.42
C SER A 54 -5.73 19.23 20.09
N GLU A 55 -6.83 19.88 20.47
CA GLU A 55 -8.04 19.20 20.98
C GLU A 55 -9.00 18.79 19.85
N SER A 56 -8.63 19.02 18.59
CA SER A 56 -9.46 18.70 17.42
C SER A 56 -9.31 17.23 17.01
N GLU A 57 -10.42 16.50 16.90
CA GLU A 57 -10.43 15.12 16.37
C GLU A 57 -9.76 15.00 15.00
N GLN A 58 -9.83 16.05 14.17
CA GLN A 58 -9.21 16.05 12.84
C GLN A 58 -7.69 16.08 12.90
N ASP A 59 -7.14 16.83 13.85
CA ASP A 59 -5.71 16.93 14.07
C ASP A 59 -5.18 15.66 14.73
N ASP A 60 -5.94 15.06 15.64
CA ASP A 60 -5.63 13.76 16.22
C ASP A 60 -5.53 12.66 15.15
N MET A 61 -6.48 12.63 14.20
CA MET A 61 -6.40 11.71 13.06
C MET A 61 -5.14 11.91 12.20
N ILE A 62 -4.66 13.14 12.02
CA ILE A 62 -3.44 13.45 11.28
C ILE A 62 -2.20 13.08 12.11
N TRP A 63 -2.21 13.40 13.40
CA TRP A 63 -1.17 13.05 14.36
C TRP A 63 -0.93 11.54 14.39
N MET A 64 -1.99 10.75 14.53
CA MET A 64 -1.90 9.29 14.58
C MET A 64 -1.37 8.66 13.28
N ARG A 65 -1.43 9.37 12.14
CA ARG A 65 -0.79 8.96 10.88
C ARG A 65 0.67 9.39 10.78
N CYS A 66 1.01 10.54 11.34
CA CYS A 66 2.39 11.04 11.37
C CYS A 66 3.25 10.30 12.42
N PHE A 67 2.63 9.82 13.50
CA PHE A 67 3.32 9.22 14.63
C PHE A 67 4.23 8.03 14.28
N PRO A 68 3.82 7.05 13.44
CA PRO A 68 4.71 5.97 13.03
C PRO A 68 5.98 6.44 12.31
N ASP A 69 5.85 7.41 11.40
CA ASP A 69 6.99 7.94 10.68
C ASP A 69 7.89 8.79 11.59
N LEU A 70 7.30 9.46 12.59
CA LEU A 70 8.06 10.11 13.65
C LEU A 70 8.87 9.11 14.48
N ILE A 71 8.31 7.93 14.82
CA ILE A 71 9.06 6.88 15.52
C ILE A 71 10.22 6.37 14.66
N ARG A 72 10.00 6.13 13.36
CA ARG A 72 11.08 5.73 12.44
C ARG A 72 12.19 6.79 12.39
N TRP A 73 11.82 8.07 12.39
CA TRP A 73 12.80 9.15 12.50
C TRP A 73 13.54 9.09 13.84
N CYS A 74 12.84 8.88 14.96
CA CYS A 74 13.49 8.67 16.25
C CYS A 74 14.43 7.44 16.23
N PHE A 75 14.08 6.37 15.51
CA PHE A 75 14.94 5.19 15.36
C PHE A 75 16.30 5.51 14.72
N GLU A 76 16.31 6.43 13.75
CA GLU A 76 17.54 6.86 13.07
C GLU A 76 18.38 7.85 13.88
N TYR A 77 17.73 8.79 14.60
CA TYR A 77 18.42 9.95 15.20
C TYR A 77 18.53 9.91 16.73
N ALA A 78 17.70 9.13 17.43
CA ALA A 78 17.78 9.01 18.88
C ALA A 78 18.88 8.02 19.30
N SER A 79 19.32 8.12 20.55
CA SER A 79 20.26 7.15 21.12
C SER A 79 19.67 5.74 21.04
N PRO A 80 20.34 4.77 20.36
CA PRO A 80 19.86 3.39 20.27
C PRO A 80 19.59 2.76 21.64
N ARG A 81 20.38 3.16 22.66
CA ARG A 81 20.19 2.67 24.03
C ARG A 81 18.87 3.15 24.65
N THR A 82 18.45 4.37 24.36
CA THR A 82 17.16 4.91 24.84
C THR A 82 15.99 4.18 24.20
N ILE A 83 16.07 3.92 22.90
CA ILE A 83 15.05 3.15 22.17
C ILE A 83 14.97 1.72 22.72
N GLN A 84 16.11 1.07 22.97
CA GLN A 84 16.15 -0.28 23.53
C GLN A 84 15.48 -0.37 24.92
N LEU A 85 15.72 0.61 25.80
CA LEU A 85 15.07 0.65 27.13
C LEU A 85 13.55 0.82 27.00
N CYS A 86 13.11 1.74 26.12
CA CYS A 86 11.70 1.94 25.88
C CYS A 86 11.03 0.70 25.26
N LEU A 87 11.68 0.09 24.26
CA LEU A 87 11.22 -1.13 23.61
C LEU A 87 11.04 -2.27 24.62
N ARG A 88 12.00 -2.46 25.54
CA ARG A 88 11.88 -3.48 26.60
C ARG A 88 10.61 -3.29 27.43
N ASP A 89 10.36 -2.06 27.89
CA ASP A 89 9.20 -1.76 28.73
C ASP A 89 7.88 -1.87 27.95
N VAL A 90 7.90 -1.53 26.65
CA VAL A 90 6.79 -1.74 25.72
C VAL A 90 6.50 -3.23 25.52
N CYS A 91 7.51 -4.07 25.28
CA CYS A 91 7.32 -5.51 25.11
C CYS A 91 6.77 -6.19 26.37
N LEU A 92 7.20 -5.75 27.57
CA LEU A 92 6.62 -6.23 28.83
C LEU A 92 5.12 -5.87 28.96
N ARG A 93 4.74 -4.66 28.55
CA ARG A 93 3.32 -4.25 28.52
C ARG A 93 2.52 -5.03 27.50
N LEU A 94 3.06 -5.24 26.29
CA LEU A 94 2.44 -6.09 25.27
C LEU A 94 2.21 -7.52 25.79
N ALA A 95 3.20 -8.11 26.47
CA ALA A 95 3.08 -9.42 27.10
C ALA A 95 1.99 -9.46 28.17
N SER A 96 1.83 -8.39 28.97
CA SER A 96 0.78 -8.32 29.99
C SER A 96 -0.64 -8.22 29.41
N LEU A 97 -0.80 -7.58 28.25
CA LEU A 97 -2.11 -7.38 27.60
C LEU A 97 -2.47 -8.53 26.65
N TRP A 98 -1.49 -9.35 26.24
CA TRP A 98 -1.68 -10.44 25.30
C TRP A 98 -2.78 -11.45 25.71
N PRO A 99 -2.89 -11.91 26.97
CA PRO A 99 -3.95 -12.85 27.36
C PRO A 99 -5.36 -12.31 27.09
N SER A 100 -5.61 -11.02 27.38
CA SER A 100 -6.89 -10.38 27.08
C SER A 100 -7.15 -10.33 25.58
N VAL A 101 -6.17 -9.91 24.79
CA VAL A 101 -6.29 -9.81 23.33
C VAL A 101 -6.50 -11.19 22.70
N SER A 102 -5.72 -12.18 23.12
CA SER A 102 -5.81 -13.55 22.63
C SER A 102 -7.16 -14.20 22.96
N ALA A 103 -7.69 -13.95 24.16
CA ALA A 103 -9.03 -14.40 24.54
C ALA A 103 -10.11 -13.69 23.72
N ALA A 104 -9.92 -12.39 23.42
CA ALA A 104 -10.85 -11.64 22.59
C ALA A 104 -10.79 -12.00 21.11
N ALA A 105 -9.65 -12.49 20.61
CA ALA A 105 -9.41 -12.77 19.21
C ALA A 105 -9.66 -14.23 18.80
N ASP A 106 -10.12 -15.08 19.74
CA ASP A 106 -10.34 -16.53 19.55
C ASP A 106 -9.14 -17.28 18.96
N VAL A 107 -7.92 -16.78 19.19
CA VAL A 107 -6.67 -17.34 18.65
C VAL A 107 -6.39 -18.76 19.22
N GLY A 108 -7.09 -19.16 20.27
CA GLY A 108 -7.05 -20.49 20.89
C GLY A 108 -8.14 -21.49 20.45
N GLY A 109 -9.02 -21.13 19.49
CA GLY A 109 -10.12 -22.00 19.05
C GLY A 109 -9.75 -22.94 17.90
N GLY A 110 -8.98 -23.98 18.16
CA GLY A 110 -8.65 -25.00 17.17
C GLY A 110 -8.29 -26.35 17.79
N VAL A 111 -9.24 -27.29 17.74
CA VAL A 111 -9.12 -28.73 18.05
C VAL A 111 -9.06 -29.10 19.54
N GLY A 112 -10.24 -29.25 20.15
CA GLY A 112 -10.44 -29.95 21.43
C GLY A 112 -11.89 -30.40 21.52
N GLY A 113 -12.12 -31.72 21.59
CA GLY A 113 -13.42 -32.36 21.41
C GLY A 113 -14.51 -31.85 22.36
N ALA A 114 -15.64 -31.44 21.78
CA ALA A 114 -16.88 -31.27 22.50
C ALA A 114 -17.49 -32.65 22.80
N SER A 115 -17.13 -33.26 23.93
CA SER A 115 -17.95 -34.29 24.58
C SER A 115 -18.87 -33.62 25.60
N GLY A 116 -19.85 -32.86 25.10
CA GLY A 116 -20.99 -32.42 25.90
C GLY A 116 -22.07 -33.50 25.89
N GLY A 117 -21.93 -34.49 26.77
CA GLY A 117 -22.96 -35.52 26.97
C GLY A 117 -24.25 -34.88 27.49
N LYS A 118 -25.32 -34.95 26.70
CA LYS A 118 -26.69 -34.73 27.15
C LYS A 118 -27.08 -35.81 28.15
N GLY A 119 -27.20 -35.43 29.42
CA GLY A 119 -27.90 -36.19 30.44
C GLY A 119 -29.35 -35.74 30.51
N ASP A 120 -30.24 -36.67 30.17
CA ASP A 120 -31.69 -36.55 30.07
C ASP A 120 -32.36 -36.15 31.41
N ALA A 121 -33.44 -35.39 31.32
CA ALA A 121 -34.20 -34.89 32.47
C ALA A 121 -35.35 -35.87 32.80
N GLY A 122 -35.19 -36.64 33.88
CA GLY A 122 -36.22 -37.53 34.44
C GLY A 122 -36.65 -37.12 35.85
N ARG A 123 -37.95 -36.86 36.02
CA ARG A 123 -38.70 -36.52 37.25
C ARG A 123 -38.49 -37.49 38.44
N GLY A 124 -38.50 -36.93 39.65
CA GLY A 124 -38.86 -37.64 40.89
C GLY A 124 -38.58 -36.82 42.17
N PRO A 125 -39.53 -36.60 43.10
CA PRO A 125 -39.36 -35.71 44.26
C PRO A 125 -38.97 -36.47 45.53
N GLY A 126 -38.21 -35.85 46.44
CA GLY A 126 -38.11 -36.36 47.81
C GLY A 126 -36.93 -35.91 48.66
N THR A 127 -37.27 -35.22 49.74
CA THR A 127 -36.60 -35.20 51.06
C THR A 127 -35.40 -34.29 51.31
N VAL A 128 -35.75 -33.19 51.99
CA VAL A 128 -35.03 -32.43 53.01
C VAL A 128 -34.00 -33.24 53.80
N ARG A 129 -32.77 -32.69 53.93
CA ARG A 129 -32.01 -32.72 55.19
C ARG A 129 -30.90 -31.66 55.19
N GLU A 130 -31.18 -30.55 55.86
CA GLU A 130 -30.14 -29.61 56.32
C GLU A 130 -29.25 -30.27 57.38
N ARG A 131 -27.94 -30.01 57.31
CA ARG A 131 -27.06 -30.00 58.49
C ARG A 131 -25.97 -28.92 58.31
N PRO A 132 -25.76 -28.05 59.31
CA PRO A 132 -24.75 -27.00 59.28
C PRO A 132 -23.43 -27.49 59.89
N GLY A 133 -22.30 -26.99 59.37
CA GLY A 133 -20.98 -27.30 59.92
C GLY A 133 -19.82 -26.73 59.08
N GLU A 134 -19.46 -25.49 59.39
CA GLU A 134 -18.11 -24.90 59.36
C GLU A 134 -17.06 -25.38 58.33
N ARG A 135 -16.60 -24.44 57.48
CA ARG A 135 -15.22 -23.88 57.56
C ARG A 135 -15.05 -22.72 56.56
N LYS A 136 -14.68 -21.55 57.11
CA LYS A 136 -14.13 -20.41 56.37
C LYS A 136 -12.73 -20.76 55.85
N GLY A 137 -12.41 -20.26 54.67
CA GLY A 137 -11.04 -19.89 54.30
C GLY A 137 -10.33 -20.85 53.34
N SER A 138 -10.54 -20.66 52.04
CA SER A 138 -9.45 -20.56 51.07
C SER A 138 -10.03 -19.98 49.78
N ALA A 139 -9.91 -18.67 49.63
CA ALA A 139 -10.07 -18.04 48.33
C ALA A 139 -8.89 -18.54 47.48
N SER A 140 -9.18 -19.41 46.52
CA SER A 140 -8.20 -19.87 45.55
C SER A 140 -7.74 -18.67 44.72
N VAL A 141 -6.58 -18.13 45.07
CA VAL A 141 -5.76 -17.29 44.21
C VAL A 141 -5.34 -18.15 43.03
N GLY A 142 -5.84 -17.81 41.83
CA GLY A 142 -5.54 -18.57 40.62
C GLY A 142 -6.46 -18.26 39.43
N SER A 143 -6.94 -17.02 39.31
CA SER A 143 -7.47 -16.52 38.05
C SER A 143 -6.56 -15.36 37.66
N GLY A 144 -5.75 -15.56 36.62
CA GLY A 144 -4.97 -14.47 36.05
C GLY A 144 -5.91 -13.32 35.73
N PHE A 145 -5.63 -12.13 36.25
CA PHE A 145 -6.45 -10.96 36.05
C PHE A 145 -6.48 -10.60 34.56
N VAL A 146 -7.53 -11.01 33.85
CA VAL A 146 -7.77 -10.62 32.46
C VAL A 146 -8.29 -9.20 32.48
N VAL A 147 -7.45 -8.25 32.02
CA VAL A 147 -7.84 -6.85 31.92
C VAL A 147 -8.98 -6.73 30.88
N PRO A 148 -10.11 -6.09 31.21
CA PRO A 148 -11.17 -5.83 30.23
C PRO A 148 -10.64 -5.01 29.05
N LEU A 149 -10.94 -5.45 27.82
CA LEU A 149 -10.56 -4.73 26.61
C LEU A 149 -11.55 -3.59 26.33
N THR A 150 -11.36 -2.46 27.00
CA THR A 150 -12.00 -1.20 26.60
C THR A 150 -11.36 -0.65 25.33
N GLU A 151 -12.03 0.27 24.64
CA GLU A 151 -11.48 0.93 23.44
C GLU A 151 -10.14 1.64 23.76
N GLU A 152 -10.06 2.31 24.90
CA GLU A 152 -8.82 2.97 25.38
C GLU A 152 -7.65 1.99 25.58
N VAL A 153 -7.93 0.80 26.13
CA VAL A 153 -6.91 -0.24 26.33
C VAL A 153 -6.45 -0.79 24.98
N LEU A 154 -7.37 -0.96 24.04
CA LEU A 154 -7.06 -1.39 22.67
C LEU A 154 -6.21 -0.35 21.93
N ASP A 155 -6.52 0.94 22.06
CA ASP A 155 -5.73 2.02 21.46
C ASP A 155 -4.34 2.11 22.07
N THR A 156 -4.24 1.94 23.39
CA THR A 156 -2.94 1.85 24.09
C THR A 156 -2.13 0.65 23.60
N TRP A 157 -2.77 -0.51 23.43
CA TRP A 157 -2.12 -1.72 22.93
C TRP A 157 -1.67 -1.57 21.47
N LYS A 158 -2.50 -0.95 20.62
CA LYS A 158 -2.15 -0.60 19.23
C LYS A 158 -0.92 0.30 19.18
N LEU A 159 -0.88 1.35 20.01
CA LEU A 159 0.26 2.26 20.09
C LEU A 159 1.56 1.52 20.46
N GLN A 160 1.48 0.61 21.44
CA GLN A 160 2.60 -0.24 21.86
C GLN A 160 3.06 -1.17 20.74
N LEU A 161 2.13 -1.78 20.00
CA LEU A 161 2.48 -2.64 18.86
C LEU A 161 3.19 -1.85 17.75
N VAL A 162 2.68 -0.66 17.40
CA VAL A 162 3.29 0.22 16.40
C VAL A 162 4.72 0.58 16.80
N PHE A 163 4.93 0.98 18.06
CA PHE A 163 6.26 1.28 18.58
C PHE A 163 7.20 0.07 18.51
N ALA A 164 6.72 -1.11 18.92
CA ALA A 164 7.50 -2.33 18.87
C ALA A 164 7.92 -2.68 17.45
N CYS A 165 7.00 -2.72 16.49
CA CYS A 165 7.31 -3.02 15.08
C CYS A 165 8.29 -2.03 14.45
N ALA A 166 8.19 -0.73 14.79
CA ALA A 166 9.07 0.30 14.27
C ALA A 166 10.49 0.24 14.89
N CYS A 167 10.66 -0.39 16.05
CA CYS A 167 11.92 -0.34 16.82
C CYS A 167 12.56 -1.70 17.09
N VAL A 168 11.93 -2.82 16.74
CA VAL A 168 12.37 -4.17 17.15
C VAL A 168 13.81 -4.51 16.71
N GLU A 169 14.31 -3.88 15.64
CA GLU A 169 15.67 -4.08 15.11
C GLU A 169 16.74 -3.18 15.74
N VAL A 170 16.43 -2.46 16.81
CA VAL A 170 17.37 -1.52 17.45
C VAL A 170 18.68 -2.19 17.89
N GLU A 171 18.63 -3.48 18.24
CA GLU A 171 19.81 -4.24 18.67
C GLU A 171 20.86 -4.35 17.55
N LYS A 172 20.45 -4.47 16.28
CA LYS A 172 21.36 -4.49 15.13
C LYS A 172 22.16 -3.19 14.98
N LEU A 173 21.63 -2.06 15.45
CA LEU A 173 22.34 -0.78 15.47
C LEU A 173 23.39 -0.72 16.60
N ILE A 174 23.16 -1.43 17.70
CA ILE A 174 24.02 -1.42 18.89
C ILE A 174 25.21 -2.37 18.70
N THR A 175 24.95 -3.58 18.21
CA THR A 175 26.00 -4.62 18.06
C THR A 175 26.86 -4.42 16.82
N GLY A 176 26.41 -3.61 15.85
CA GLY A 176 27.12 -3.43 14.58
C GLY A 176 27.09 -4.68 13.67
N GLU A 177 26.46 -5.77 14.09
CA GLU A 177 26.35 -7.03 13.34
C GLU A 177 25.39 -6.93 12.14
N GLY A 178 24.66 -5.82 11.99
CA GLY A 178 23.62 -5.64 10.98
C GLY A 178 24.03 -5.17 9.58
N LEU A 179 25.33 -4.99 9.28
CA LEU A 179 25.79 -4.49 7.98
C LEU A 179 26.48 -5.55 7.09
N MET A 180 26.55 -6.81 7.53
CA MET A 180 27.03 -7.91 6.70
C MET A 180 25.85 -8.80 6.28
N PHE A 181 25.37 -8.57 5.06
CA PHE A 181 24.53 -9.55 4.37
C PHE A 181 25.35 -10.83 4.20
N GLN A 182 25.02 -11.90 4.95
CA GLN A 182 25.55 -13.22 4.66
C GLN A 182 24.99 -13.68 3.32
N ASN A 183 25.78 -13.51 2.26
CA ASN A 183 25.56 -14.22 1.01
C ASN A 183 25.71 -15.72 1.27
N GLY A 184 24.76 -16.48 0.75
CA GLY A 184 24.72 -17.93 0.92
C GLY A 184 26.03 -18.61 0.54
N SER A 185 26.55 -19.40 1.47
CA SER A 185 27.36 -20.56 1.15
C SER A 185 26.62 -21.78 1.66
N THR A 186 26.28 -22.66 0.73
CA THR A 186 25.85 -24.03 0.96
C THR A 186 26.89 -24.77 1.80
N GLY A 187 26.70 -24.79 3.12
CA GLY A 187 27.38 -25.68 4.04
C GLY A 187 26.41 -26.76 4.48
N ARG A 188 26.73 -28.02 4.17
CA ARG A 188 26.09 -29.20 4.74
C ARG A 188 26.24 -29.13 6.26
N ASP A 189 25.14 -28.96 6.99
CA ASP A 189 25.07 -29.38 8.38
C ASP A 189 24.12 -30.58 8.48
N ASP A 190 24.71 -31.67 8.94
CA ASP A 190 24.14 -32.99 9.07
C ASP A 190 22.92 -32.98 9.99
N GLY A 191 21.86 -33.64 9.54
CA GLY A 191 20.65 -33.79 10.31
C GLY A 191 20.87 -34.71 11.50
N THR A 192 20.72 -34.20 12.72
CA THR A 192 20.11 -34.90 13.88
C THR A 192 20.15 -34.01 15.13
N ALA A 193 19.12 -33.17 15.31
CA ALA A 193 18.65 -32.75 16.63
C ALA A 193 17.23 -32.14 16.54
N THR A 194 16.24 -33.04 16.52
CA THR A 194 14.92 -32.89 17.17
C THR A 194 14.22 -31.53 17.13
N TRP A 195 13.55 -31.31 16.01
CA TRP A 195 12.31 -30.53 15.93
C TRP A 195 11.13 -31.34 16.48
N ARG A 196 10.78 -31.17 17.77
CA ARG A 196 9.40 -31.31 18.29
C ARG A 196 9.36 -31.02 19.80
N SER A 197 8.30 -30.30 20.21
CA SER A 197 7.87 -30.00 21.59
C SER A 197 8.32 -28.66 22.15
N GLY A 198 7.36 -27.76 22.37
CA GLY A 198 7.58 -26.45 22.98
C GLY A 198 6.40 -25.48 22.93
N TYR A 199 5.16 -25.95 22.78
CA TYR A 199 3.96 -25.11 22.89
C TYR A 199 3.11 -25.52 24.09
N THR A 200 3.73 -25.71 25.26
CA THR A 200 3.03 -25.87 26.56
C THR A 200 4.07 -25.86 27.68
N SER A 201 4.51 -24.68 28.13
CA SER A 201 4.97 -24.47 29.52
C SER A 201 5.42 -23.02 29.70
N MET A 202 4.50 -22.12 30.04
CA MET A 202 4.82 -20.85 30.73
C MET A 202 3.65 -20.45 31.63
N MET A 203 3.41 -21.25 32.66
CA MET A 203 2.73 -20.82 33.88
C MET A 203 3.38 -21.57 35.04
N SER A 204 4.52 -21.07 35.51
CA SER A 204 5.02 -21.26 36.87
C SER A 204 6.36 -20.53 37.01
N SER A 205 6.31 -19.32 37.56
CA SER A 205 7.29 -18.85 38.55
C SER A 205 6.91 -17.43 38.99
N SER A 206 6.21 -17.37 40.13
CA SER A 206 6.33 -16.21 41.01
C SER A 206 7.78 -16.15 41.48
N GLY A 207 8.55 -15.18 40.99
CA GLY A 207 9.95 -15.01 41.32
C GLY A 207 10.39 -13.59 41.01
N ILE A 208 10.95 -12.93 42.02
CA ILE A 208 11.29 -11.52 42.11
C ILE A 208 12.19 -11.06 40.95
N LEU A 209 11.93 -9.84 40.46
CA LEU A 209 12.69 -9.10 39.46
C LEU A 209 14.19 -9.04 39.79
N GLY A 210 14.99 -9.81 39.07
CA GLY A 210 16.44 -9.71 39.07
C GLY A 210 17.03 -10.68 38.04
N SER A 211 17.55 -10.16 36.93
CA SER A 211 18.38 -10.91 35.96
C SER A 211 17.68 -11.94 35.04
N ALA A 212 16.47 -11.68 34.54
CA ALA A 212 15.95 -12.46 33.40
C ALA A 212 16.55 -11.95 32.07
N SER A 213 17.11 -12.85 31.25
CA SER A 213 17.58 -12.54 29.90
C SER A 213 16.46 -11.96 29.05
N ILE A 214 16.74 -10.90 28.27
CA ILE A 214 15.79 -10.24 27.36
C ILE A 214 15.15 -11.26 26.39
N ALA A 215 15.86 -12.34 26.05
CA ALA A 215 15.37 -13.43 25.21
C ALA A 215 14.19 -14.24 25.79
N ALA A 216 13.87 -14.09 27.09
CA ALA A 216 12.75 -14.76 27.74
C ALA A 216 11.45 -13.92 27.71
N VAL A 217 11.49 -12.67 27.25
CA VAL A 217 10.30 -11.81 27.15
C VAL A 217 9.58 -12.10 25.83
N PRO A 218 8.27 -12.45 25.82
CA PRO A 218 7.49 -12.50 24.59
C PRO A 218 7.65 -11.18 23.82
N PHE A 219 7.69 -11.21 22.48
CA PHE A 219 7.92 -10.03 21.63
C PHE A 219 9.35 -9.46 21.62
N ALA A 220 10.34 -10.13 22.23
CA ALA A 220 11.72 -9.63 22.27
C ALA A 220 12.44 -9.71 20.92
N THR A 221 12.05 -10.65 20.05
CA THR A 221 12.65 -10.81 18.71
C THR A 221 11.64 -10.47 17.61
N PRO A 222 12.08 -10.00 16.43
CA PRO A 222 11.18 -9.72 15.31
C PRO A 222 10.33 -10.93 14.93
N ARG A 223 10.91 -12.14 14.92
CA ARG A 223 10.20 -13.37 14.62
C ARG A 223 9.09 -13.69 15.62
N GLN A 224 9.36 -13.55 16.92
CA GLN A 224 8.31 -13.72 17.94
C GLN A 224 7.22 -12.66 17.77
N LEU A 225 7.60 -11.39 17.60
CA LEU A 225 6.67 -10.28 17.43
C LEU A 225 5.71 -10.53 16.27
N TYR A 226 6.22 -10.88 15.09
CA TYR A 226 5.39 -11.16 13.92
C TYR A 226 4.58 -12.45 14.05
N GLY A 227 5.15 -13.49 14.67
CA GLY A 227 4.44 -14.74 14.94
C GLY A 227 3.18 -14.58 15.80
N TYR A 228 3.15 -13.57 16.68
CA TYR A 228 1.94 -13.21 17.44
C TYR A 228 1.00 -12.27 16.68
N ILE A 229 1.54 -11.33 15.89
CA ILE A 229 0.72 -10.31 15.21
C ILE A 229 0.02 -10.87 13.96
N ILE A 230 0.71 -11.61 13.10
CA ILE A 230 0.17 -12.05 11.81
C ILE A 230 -1.10 -12.92 11.95
N PRO A 231 -1.22 -13.86 12.91
CA PRO A 231 -2.48 -14.58 13.13
C PRO A 231 -3.69 -13.67 13.37
N LEU A 232 -3.49 -12.46 13.92
CA LEU A 232 -4.57 -11.52 14.22
C LEU A 232 -5.19 -10.90 12.95
N LEU A 233 -4.55 -11.04 11.78
CA LEU A 233 -5.14 -10.64 10.49
C LEU A 233 -6.43 -11.42 10.17
N MET A 234 -6.62 -12.59 10.79
CA MET A 234 -7.81 -13.42 10.66
C MET A 234 -8.91 -13.09 11.67
N CYS A 235 -8.63 -12.22 12.65
CA CYS A 235 -9.54 -11.92 13.76
C CYS A 235 -10.85 -11.29 13.27
N ASP A 236 -11.95 -11.63 13.92
CA ASP A 236 -13.28 -11.06 13.65
C ASP A 236 -13.42 -9.62 14.14
N LYS A 237 -12.85 -9.31 15.31
CA LYS A 237 -12.85 -7.96 15.88
C LYS A 237 -12.00 -7.02 15.05
N ALA A 238 -12.69 -6.13 14.32
CA ALA A 238 -12.06 -5.14 13.46
C ALA A 238 -11.00 -4.27 14.18
N PRO A 239 -11.19 -3.78 15.41
CA PRO A 239 -10.17 -2.97 16.08
C PRO A 239 -8.84 -3.71 16.30
N ILE A 240 -8.89 -4.98 16.73
CA ILE A 240 -7.69 -5.83 16.92
C ILE A 240 -7.00 -6.07 15.58
N ARG A 241 -7.78 -6.41 14.55
CA ARG A 241 -7.28 -6.66 13.20
C ARG A 241 -6.62 -5.42 12.60
N GLN A 242 -7.23 -4.26 12.73
CA GLN A 242 -6.68 -2.99 12.24
C GLN A 242 -5.44 -2.54 13.02
N ALA A 243 -5.38 -2.81 14.33
CA ALA A 243 -4.16 -2.59 15.12
C ALA A 243 -2.99 -3.44 14.62
N ALA A 244 -3.23 -4.73 14.33
CA ALA A 244 -2.22 -5.62 13.77
C ALA A 244 -1.72 -5.14 12.40
N VAL A 245 -2.63 -4.77 11.50
CA VAL A 245 -2.27 -4.25 10.16
C VAL A 245 -1.47 -2.95 10.25
N THR A 246 -1.93 -2.02 11.08
CA THR A 246 -1.23 -0.75 11.30
C THR A 246 0.19 -1.03 11.80
N ALA A 247 0.36 -1.89 12.81
CA ALA A 247 1.65 -2.23 13.36
C ALA A 247 2.58 -2.89 12.33
N LEU A 248 2.09 -3.86 11.53
CA LEU A 248 2.88 -4.50 10.48
C LEU A 248 3.27 -3.51 9.35
N GLY A 249 2.43 -2.52 9.06
CA GLY A 249 2.77 -1.43 8.14
C GLY A 249 3.79 -0.43 8.69
N CYS A 250 4.09 -0.49 10.00
CA CYS A 250 5.05 0.37 10.67
C CYS A 250 6.43 -0.27 10.85
N VAL A 251 6.63 -1.47 10.30
CA VAL A 251 7.88 -2.22 10.42
C VAL A 251 9.07 -1.43 9.87
N HIS A 252 10.22 -1.56 10.55
CA HIS A 252 11.49 -0.99 10.10
C HIS A 252 12.10 -1.83 8.97
N TRP A 253 12.74 -1.19 7.99
CA TRP A 253 13.23 -1.86 6.78
C TRP A 253 14.22 -3.00 7.06
N LEU A 254 15.04 -2.88 8.11
CA LEU A 254 15.96 -3.95 8.57
C LEU A 254 15.26 -5.27 8.90
N SER A 255 13.95 -5.22 9.16
CA SER A 255 13.14 -6.37 9.54
C SER A 255 12.35 -6.98 8.38
N TYR A 256 12.41 -6.40 7.17
CA TYR A 256 11.62 -6.89 6.04
C TYR A 256 11.89 -8.35 5.70
N GLN A 257 13.14 -8.81 5.81
CA GLN A 257 13.43 -10.24 5.62
C GLN A 257 12.61 -11.12 6.57
N THR A 258 12.69 -10.87 7.88
CA THR A 258 11.95 -11.65 8.87
C THR A 258 10.44 -11.51 8.69
N LEU A 259 9.96 -10.32 8.35
CA LEU A 259 8.53 -10.11 8.07
C LEU A 259 8.06 -10.95 6.88
N PHE A 260 8.77 -10.93 5.76
CA PHE A 260 8.38 -11.68 4.55
C PHE A 260 8.52 -13.19 4.73
N GLU A 261 9.48 -13.67 5.53
CA GLU A 261 9.58 -15.08 5.95
C GLU A 261 8.33 -15.51 6.75
N GLU A 262 7.91 -14.71 7.72
CA GLU A 262 6.73 -14.99 8.54
C GLU A 262 5.41 -14.82 7.77
N LEU A 263 5.35 -13.91 6.79
CA LEU A 263 4.18 -13.74 5.91
C LEU A 263 4.06 -14.84 4.85
N GLN A 264 5.17 -15.48 4.44
CA GLN A 264 5.20 -16.48 3.39
C GLN A 264 4.14 -17.60 3.53
N PRO A 265 3.94 -18.25 4.70
CA PRO A 265 2.89 -19.27 4.85
C PRO A 265 1.48 -18.71 4.61
N TYR A 266 1.20 -17.48 5.03
CA TYR A 266 -0.10 -16.83 4.84
C TYR A 266 -0.33 -16.41 3.38
N ILE A 267 0.71 -15.93 2.70
CA ILE A 267 0.68 -15.64 1.26
C ILE A 267 0.35 -16.93 0.49
N ARG A 268 1.05 -18.03 0.77
CA ARG A 268 0.79 -19.33 0.13
C ARG A 268 -0.64 -19.80 0.39
N MET A 269 -1.08 -19.72 1.64
CA MET A 269 -2.43 -20.12 2.03
C MET A 269 -3.52 -19.33 1.28
N VAL A 270 -3.35 -18.02 1.11
CA VAL A 270 -4.27 -17.19 0.31
C VAL A 270 -4.21 -17.53 -1.17
N VAL A 271 -3.01 -17.73 -1.72
CA VAL A 271 -2.81 -18.11 -3.13
C VAL A 271 -3.44 -19.47 -3.43
N ASP A 272 -3.28 -20.45 -2.55
CA ASP A 272 -3.83 -21.79 -2.71
C ASP A 272 -5.36 -21.78 -2.58
N ASP A 273 -5.93 -20.97 -1.66
CA ASP A 273 -7.38 -20.75 -1.58
C ASP A 273 -7.95 -20.11 -2.86
N ILE A 274 -7.22 -19.17 -3.46
CA ILE A 274 -7.61 -18.55 -4.75
C ILE A 274 -7.61 -19.60 -5.87
N LYS A 275 -6.54 -20.39 -5.97
CA LYS A 275 -6.38 -21.42 -7.01
C LYS A 275 -7.42 -22.52 -6.88
N THR A 276 -7.71 -22.98 -5.66
CA THR A 276 -8.72 -24.01 -5.41
C THR A 276 -10.11 -23.51 -5.80
N LYS A 277 -10.49 -22.28 -5.44
CA LYS A 277 -11.75 -21.65 -5.88
C LYS A 277 -11.84 -21.51 -7.40
N GLY A 278 -10.75 -21.13 -8.07
CA GLY A 278 -10.69 -21.06 -9.54
C GLY A 278 -10.79 -22.43 -10.22
N SER A 279 -10.34 -23.50 -9.57
CA SER A 279 -10.40 -24.87 -10.08
C SER A 279 -11.75 -25.56 -9.85
N HIS A 280 -12.41 -25.33 -8.70
CA HIS A 280 -13.70 -25.95 -8.38
C HIS A 280 -14.87 -25.43 -9.23
N GLN A 281 -14.71 -24.28 -9.87
CA GLN A 281 -15.69 -23.75 -10.82
C GLN A 281 -15.57 -24.32 -12.24
N ARG A 282 -14.52 -25.11 -12.55
CA ARG A 282 -14.28 -25.64 -13.91
C ARG A 282 -14.21 -27.16 -13.90
N ASP A 283 -15.00 -27.79 -14.76
CA ASP A 283 -14.95 -29.25 -14.97
C ASP A 283 -13.67 -29.68 -15.72
N ALA A 284 -13.38 -30.98 -15.74
CA ALA A 284 -12.24 -31.57 -16.46
C ALA A 284 -12.24 -31.23 -17.98
N ALA A 285 -13.38 -30.80 -18.52
CA ALA A 285 -13.55 -30.32 -19.89
C ALA A 285 -13.45 -28.78 -20.06
N GLY A 286 -13.14 -28.03 -18.99
CA GLY A 286 -13.02 -26.56 -19.00
C GLY A 286 -14.35 -25.79 -18.94
N ASN A 287 -15.49 -26.48 -18.86
CA ASN A 287 -16.80 -25.84 -18.72
C ASN A 287 -17.05 -25.37 -17.28
N ARG A 288 -17.77 -24.24 -17.16
CA ARG A 288 -18.12 -23.63 -15.88
C ARG A 288 -19.26 -24.42 -15.23
N LYS A 289 -19.04 -24.93 -14.02
CA LYS A 289 -20.11 -25.58 -13.22
C LYS A 289 -21.10 -24.53 -12.76
N GLU A 290 -22.39 -24.74 -13.01
CA GLU A 290 -23.45 -23.96 -12.37
C GLU A 290 -23.39 -24.16 -10.86
N LYS A 291 -23.52 -23.06 -10.10
CA LYS A 291 -23.54 -23.05 -8.64
C LYS A 291 -24.84 -23.74 -8.19
N GLU A 292 -24.80 -25.05 -7.98
CA GLU A 292 -25.93 -25.79 -7.41
C GLU A 292 -26.37 -25.10 -6.11
N LYS A 293 -27.65 -24.73 -6.03
CA LYS A 293 -28.24 -24.22 -4.79
C LYS A 293 -27.95 -25.22 -3.67
N PRO A 294 -27.46 -24.79 -2.50
CA PRO A 294 -27.10 -25.73 -1.44
C PRO A 294 -28.35 -26.54 -1.06
N SER A 295 -28.32 -27.83 -1.36
CA SER A 295 -29.31 -28.77 -0.85
C SER A 295 -29.14 -28.85 0.67
N SER A 296 -30.27 -28.87 1.36
CA SER A 296 -30.41 -28.63 2.80
C SER A 296 -29.90 -29.77 3.70
N SER A 297 -28.85 -30.51 3.32
CA SER A 297 -28.41 -31.73 4.02
C SER A 297 -26.96 -31.75 4.51
N SER A 298 -26.21 -30.64 4.49
CA SER A 298 -24.89 -30.57 5.13
C SER A 298 -24.96 -29.95 6.53
N VAL A 299 -25.01 -30.81 7.55
CA VAL A 299 -25.00 -30.47 8.99
C VAL A 299 -23.70 -29.75 9.42
N ASN A 300 -22.69 -29.63 8.54
CA ASN A 300 -21.41 -28.94 8.80
C ASN A 300 -21.29 -27.54 8.18
N SER A 301 -22.38 -26.96 7.66
CA SER A 301 -22.42 -25.64 6.99
C SER A 301 -21.87 -24.46 7.82
N GLY A 302 -22.07 -24.47 9.15
CA GLY A 302 -21.62 -23.37 10.02
C GLY A 302 -20.10 -23.24 10.12
N THR A 303 -19.40 -24.36 10.33
CA THR A 303 -17.94 -24.37 10.51
C THR A 303 -17.20 -23.98 9.23
N THR A 304 -17.68 -24.44 8.07
CA THR A 304 -17.10 -24.10 6.76
C THR A 304 -17.31 -22.62 6.41
N TYR A 305 -18.48 -22.05 6.73
CA TYR A 305 -18.76 -20.63 6.53
C TYR A 305 -17.84 -19.72 7.39
N HIS A 306 -17.68 -20.05 8.67
CA HIS A 306 -16.77 -19.29 9.56
C HIS A 306 -15.31 -19.36 9.07
N GLN A 307 -14.87 -20.52 8.61
CA GLN A 307 -13.54 -20.70 8.03
C GLN A 307 -13.36 -19.88 6.74
N GLN A 308 -14.37 -19.86 5.87
CA GLN A 308 -14.36 -19.05 4.65
C GLN A 308 -14.26 -17.54 4.96
N LYS A 309 -15.10 -17.03 5.88
CA LYS A 309 -15.06 -15.62 6.29
C LYS A 309 -13.72 -15.25 6.94
N ARG A 310 -13.10 -16.19 7.67
CA ARG A 310 -11.75 -16.03 8.24
C ARG A 310 -10.69 -15.88 7.14
N PHE A 311 -10.77 -16.66 6.07
CA PHE A 311 -9.87 -16.54 4.91
C PHE A 311 -10.11 -15.26 4.09
N GLU A 312 -11.36 -14.83 3.94
CA GLU A 312 -11.70 -13.56 3.28
C GLU A 312 -11.06 -12.36 4.00
N ARG A 313 -11.12 -12.34 5.34
CA ARG A 313 -10.45 -11.32 6.17
C ARG A 313 -8.93 -11.37 6.00
N LEU A 314 -8.33 -12.57 6.08
CA LEU A 314 -6.89 -12.71 5.86
C LEU A 314 -6.48 -12.17 4.51
N ARG A 315 -7.21 -12.51 3.44
CA ARG A 315 -6.92 -12.04 2.08
C ARG A 315 -6.93 -10.51 2.00
N MET A 316 -7.98 -9.90 2.56
CA MET A 316 -8.13 -8.45 2.60
C MET A 316 -7.00 -7.77 3.35
N GLU A 317 -6.74 -8.17 4.59
CA GLU A 317 -5.75 -7.49 5.42
C GLU A 317 -4.32 -7.82 5.01
N LEU A 318 -4.04 -9.01 4.48
CA LEU A 318 -2.74 -9.33 3.90
C LEU A 318 -2.43 -8.43 2.71
N THR A 319 -3.42 -8.18 1.83
CA THR A 319 -3.26 -7.21 0.73
C THR A 319 -2.97 -5.82 1.27
N HIS A 320 -3.66 -5.43 2.34
CA HIS A 320 -3.44 -4.13 2.99
C HIS A 320 -2.02 -4.04 3.57
N VAL A 321 -1.55 -5.05 4.31
CA VAL A 321 -0.17 -5.09 4.84
C VAL A 321 0.85 -4.99 3.71
N LEU A 322 0.73 -5.78 2.64
CA LEU A 322 1.61 -5.72 1.47
C LEU A 322 1.61 -4.33 0.82
N SER A 323 0.46 -3.65 0.80
CA SER A 323 0.37 -2.27 0.31
C SER A 323 1.09 -1.25 1.20
N LEU A 324 1.24 -1.52 2.50
CA LEU A 324 1.89 -0.63 3.46
C LEU A 324 3.41 -0.83 3.47
N VAL A 325 3.89 -2.04 3.17
CA VAL A 325 5.32 -2.39 3.11
C VAL A 325 5.86 -2.47 1.67
N ALA A 326 5.17 -1.84 0.72
CA ALA A 326 5.53 -1.86 -0.70
C ALA A 326 6.88 -1.16 -0.98
N ASP A 327 7.33 -0.29 -0.07
CA ASP A 327 8.65 0.36 -0.06
C ASP A 327 9.81 -0.62 0.19
N VAL A 328 9.54 -1.89 0.51
CA VAL A 328 10.56 -2.96 0.57
C VAL A 328 11.46 -2.98 -0.67
N VAL A 329 10.91 -2.65 -1.85
CA VAL A 329 11.66 -2.64 -3.11
C VAL A 329 12.58 -1.43 -3.29
N ASP A 330 12.48 -0.40 -2.45
CA ASP A 330 13.46 0.71 -2.46
C ASP A 330 14.86 0.20 -2.07
N HIS A 331 14.91 -0.83 -1.20
CA HIS A 331 16.15 -1.43 -0.75
C HIS A 331 16.62 -2.53 -1.71
N ALA A 332 17.78 -2.30 -2.35
CA ALA A 332 18.33 -3.20 -3.36
C ALA A 332 18.50 -4.66 -2.89
N ALA A 333 18.79 -4.88 -1.60
CA ALA A 333 18.95 -6.22 -1.04
C ALA A 333 17.65 -7.06 -1.08
N TYR A 334 16.50 -6.44 -0.83
CA TYR A 334 15.21 -7.12 -0.90
C TYR A 334 14.66 -7.16 -2.33
N ARG A 335 14.83 -6.05 -3.08
CA ARG A 335 14.44 -6.00 -4.50
C ARG A 335 15.15 -7.05 -5.35
N ARG A 336 16.42 -7.34 -5.07
CA ARG A 336 17.20 -8.38 -5.79
C ARG A 336 17.00 -9.78 -5.23
N ASN A 337 16.27 -9.94 -4.12
CA ASN A 337 15.95 -11.26 -3.57
C ASN A 337 14.83 -11.91 -4.38
N GLU A 338 15.20 -12.85 -5.26
CA GLU A 338 14.25 -13.53 -6.15
C GLU A 338 13.15 -14.27 -5.40
N GLY A 339 13.43 -14.80 -4.19
CA GLY A 339 12.43 -15.48 -3.38
C GLY A 339 11.31 -14.56 -2.92
N ILE A 340 11.65 -13.39 -2.37
CA ILE A 340 10.67 -12.38 -1.94
C ILE A 340 9.89 -11.86 -3.14
N MET A 341 10.60 -11.44 -4.19
CA MET A 341 9.98 -10.86 -5.38
C MET A 341 9.07 -11.86 -6.11
N ASN A 342 9.49 -13.12 -6.24
CA ASN A 342 8.65 -14.16 -6.85
C ASN A 342 7.37 -14.39 -6.02
N ASN A 343 7.46 -14.46 -4.69
CA ASN A 343 6.26 -14.60 -3.85
C ASN A 343 5.29 -13.43 -4.04
N VAL A 344 5.82 -12.20 -4.10
CA VAL A 344 5.03 -10.98 -4.35
C VAL A 344 4.37 -11.03 -5.72
N MET A 345 5.10 -11.37 -6.78
CA MET A 345 4.56 -11.39 -8.14
C MET A 345 3.56 -12.53 -8.37
N VAL A 346 3.78 -13.70 -7.75
CA VAL A 346 2.78 -14.77 -7.73
C VAL A 346 1.50 -14.27 -7.05
N TYR A 347 1.62 -13.61 -5.90
CA TYR A 347 0.47 -13.03 -5.21
C TYR A 347 -0.29 -12.01 -6.07
N VAL A 348 0.42 -11.04 -6.68
CA VAL A 348 -0.17 -10.03 -7.57
C VAL A 348 -0.93 -10.68 -8.72
N THR A 349 -0.33 -11.70 -9.34
CA THR A 349 -0.92 -12.37 -10.50
C THR A 349 -2.17 -13.15 -10.11
N GLU A 350 -2.11 -13.94 -9.03
CA GLU A 350 -3.25 -14.75 -8.58
C GLU A 350 -4.38 -13.87 -8.02
N MET A 351 -4.05 -12.79 -7.30
CA MET A 351 -5.03 -11.82 -6.83
C MET A 351 -5.73 -11.11 -8.00
N GLY A 352 -4.97 -10.71 -9.03
CA GLY A 352 -5.53 -10.14 -10.25
C GLY A 352 -6.49 -11.10 -10.94
N ARG A 353 -6.13 -12.38 -11.05
CA ARG A 353 -7.02 -13.43 -11.60
C ARG A 353 -8.30 -13.58 -10.78
N PHE A 354 -8.17 -13.70 -9.45
CA PHE A 354 -9.31 -13.80 -8.54
C PHE A 354 -10.27 -12.62 -8.69
N LEU A 355 -9.75 -11.39 -8.67
CA LEU A 355 -10.58 -10.19 -8.75
C LEU A 355 -11.15 -9.92 -10.16
N SER A 356 -10.60 -10.58 -11.18
CA SER A 356 -11.14 -10.56 -12.56
C SER A 356 -12.26 -11.58 -12.80
N ASP A 357 -12.51 -12.50 -11.86
CA ASP A 357 -13.54 -13.52 -12.00
C ASP A 357 -14.95 -12.90 -11.98
N PRO A 358 -15.86 -13.25 -12.91
CA PRO A 358 -17.19 -12.64 -12.98
C PRO A 358 -18.06 -12.81 -11.73
N GLU A 359 -17.94 -13.89 -10.95
CA GLU A 359 -18.69 -13.99 -9.70
C GLU A 359 -18.11 -13.02 -8.67
N THR A 360 -16.79 -13.03 -8.54
CA THR A 360 -16.07 -12.13 -7.62
C THR A 360 -16.32 -10.66 -7.96
N MET A 361 -16.43 -10.30 -9.24
CA MET A 361 -16.70 -8.93 -9.70
C MET A 361 -18.07 -8.39 -9.27
N PHE A 362 -19.06 -9.26 -9.04
CA PHE A 362 -20.43 -8.89 -8.65
C PHE A 362 -20.66 -8.97 -7.13
N GLU A 363 -19.61 -9.24 -6.34
CA GLU A 363 -19.69 -9.26 -4.88
C GLU A 363 -19.17 -7.96 -4.27
N TRP A 364 -20.00 -7.33 -3.42
CA TRP A 364 -19.66 -6.09 -2.72
C TRP A 364 -18.62 -6.29 -1.61
N ASP A 365 -18.63 -7.45 -0.95
CA ASP A 365 -17.70 -7.80 0.14
C ASP A 365 -16.21 -7.63 -0.27
N HIS A 366 -15.93 -7.74 -1.57
CA HIS A 366 -14.59 -7.59 -2.14
C HIS A 366 -14.20 -6.14 -2.47
N GLN A 367 -15.05 -5.13 -2.24
CA GLN A 367 -14.77 -3.74 -2.59
C GLN A 367 -13.53 -3.18 -1.87
N MET A 368 -13.39 -3.46 -0.57
CA MET A 368 -12.20 -3.06 0.19
C MET A 368 -10.94 -3.83 -0.23
N LEU A 369 -11.08 -5.09 -0.65
CA LEU A 369 -9.97 -5.85 -1.21
C LEU A 369 -9.50 -5.22 -2.54
N ARG A 370 -10.43 -4.81 -3.43
CA ARG A 370 -10.09 -4.07 -4.66
C ARG A 370 -9.35 -2.77 -4.35
N TYR A 371 -9.81 -2.01 -3.35
CA TYR A 371 -9.16 -0.78 -2.90
C TYR A 371 -7.71 -1.04 -2.47
N TYR A 372 -7.48 -2.00 -1.57
CA TYR A 372 -6.14 -2.32 -1.09
C TYR A 372 -5.25 -2.90 -2.20
N PHE A 373 -5.82 -3.69 -3.12
CA PHE A 373 -5.07 -4.24 -4.24
C PHE A 373 -4.62 -3.16 -5.23
N CYS A 374 -5.48 -2.20 -5.55
CA CYS A 374 -5.08 -1.03 -6.35
C CYS A 374 -3.97 -0.25 -5.66
N GLY A 375 -4.13 0.03 -4.36
CA GLY A 375 -3.10 0.74 -3.58
C GLY A 375 -1.78 -0.02 -3.46
N PHE A 376 -1.83 -1.36 -3.41
CA PHE A 376 -0.63 -2.19 -3.44
C PHE A 376 0.09 -2.08 -4.77
N VAL A 377 -0.61 -2.28 -5.89
CA VAL A 377 0.00 -2.20 -7.23
C VAL A 377 0.53 -0.81 -7.53
N GLU A 378 -0.22 0.24 -7.19
CA GLU A 378 0.20 1.64 -7.29
C GLU A 378 1.54 1.85 -6.58
N ARG A 379 1.60 1.60 -5.27
CA ARG A 379 2.80 1.88 -4.47
C ARG A 379 3.97 0.98 -4.86
N PHE A 380 3.71 -0.31 -5.06
CA PHE A 380 4.76 -1.27 -5.42
C PHE A 380 5.43 -0.89 -6.74
N TYR A 381 4.64 -0.62 -7.79
CA TYR A 381 5.22 -0.27 -9.09
C TYR A 381 5.89 1.11 -9.07
N GLU A 382 5.33 2.08 -8.35
CA GLU A 382 5.95 3.39 -8.14
C GLU A 382 7.34 3.26 -7.49
N HIS A 383 7.46 2.47 -6.43
CA HIS A 383 8.74 2.22 -5.76
C HIS A 383 9.72 1.44 -6.64
N VAL A 384 9.26 0.45 -7.41
CA VAL A 384 10.10 -0.24 -8.40
C VAL A 384 10.68 0.75 -9.42
N VAL A 385 9.84 1.61 -10.00
CA VAL A 385 10.26 2.60 -11.00
C VAL A 385 11.29 3.56 -10.41
N ARG A 386 10.97 4.16 -9.26
CA ARG A 386 11.85 5.10 -8.54
C ARG A 386 13.22 4.49 -8.26
N ALA A 387 13.24 3.24 -7.83
CA ALA A 387 14.47 2.58 -7.43
C ALA A 387 15.33 2.15 -8.64
N CYS A 388 14.72 1.88 -9.79
CA CYS A 388 15.42 1.65 -11.06
C CYS A 388 16.01 2.97 -11.62
N GLU A 389 15.26 4.07 -11.60
CA GLU A 389 15.76 5.40 -12.02
C GLU A 389 16.95 5.88 -11.17
N GLY A 390 16.87 5.70 -9.85
CA GLY A 390 17.95 6.05 -8.92
C GLY A 390 19.24 5.25 -9.15
N ALA A 391 19.12 3.97 -9.54
CA ALA A 391 20.27 3.14 -9.89
C ALA A 391 20.99 3.64 -11.15
N SER A 392 20.24 4.08 -12.16
CA SER A 392 20.77 4.61 -13.42
C SER A 392 21.39 6.01 -13.26
N ALA A 393 20.87 6.86 -12.37
CA ALA A 393 21.42 8.18 -12.10
C ALA A 393 22.80 8.12 -11.38
N GLY A 394 22.97 7.20 -10.43
CA GLY A 394 24.24 7.00 -9.70
C GLY A 394 25.40 6.50 -10.58
N ALA A 395 25.11 5.97 -11.76
CA ALA A 395 26.11 5.55 -12.75
C ALA A 395 26.60 6.69 -13.65
N ARG A 396 25.76 7.71 -13.91
CA ARG A 396 26.10 8.85 -14.79
C ARG A 396 27.03 9.88 -14.15
N ASP A 397 26.96 10.05 -12.83
CA ASP A 397 27.73 11.08 -12.09
C ASP A 397 29.23 10.72 -11.88
N LYS A 398 29.68 9.56 -12.40
CA LYS A 398 31.10 9.14 -12.34
C LYS A 398 31.85 9.28 -13.66
N GLY A 399 31.20 9.84 -14.69
CA GLY A 399 31.71 9.89 -16.06
C GLY A 399 32.39 11.19 -16.49
N ASP A 400 32.31 12.28 -15.72
CA ASP A 400 32.86 13.58 -16.14
C ASP A 400 33.99 14.03 -15.21
N GLY A 401 35.22 13.84 -15.68
CA GLY A 401 36.44 14.24 -14.98
C GLY A 401 36.62 15.76 -15.02
N GLY A 402 36.33 16.41 -13.89
CA GLY A 402 36.69 17.80 -13.62
C GLY A 402 37.35 17.94 -12.25
N THR A 403 38.67 18.07 -12.23
CA THR A 403 39.50 18.29 -11.03
C THR A 403 39.02 19.52 -10.23
N PRO A 404 38.64 19.41 -8.94
CA PRO A 404 38.37 20.59 -8.14
C PRO A 404 39.63 21.03 -7.38
N ALA A 405 40.11 22.23 -7.70
CA ALA A 405 41.13 22.94 -6.95
C ALA A 405 40.59 23.43 -5.59
N GLY A 406 41.49 23.50 -4.61
CA GLY A 406 41.19 23.53 -3.18
C GLY A 406 40.40 24.71 -2.61
N ARG A 407 39.69 24.44 -1.51
CA ARG A 407 39.52 25.38 -0.40
C ARG A 407 39.43 24.61 0.94
N ARG A 408 40.34 24.94 1.85
CA ARG A 408 40.38 24.47 3.24
C ARG A 408 39.41 25.30 4.11
N GLY A 409 38.82 24.65 5.11
CA GLY A 409 38.53 25.25 6.42
C GLY A 409 37.07 25.19 6.88
N GLY A 410 36.77 24.29 7.83
CA GLY A 410 35.53 24.31 8.62
C GLY A 410 35.14 22.92 9.14
N GLY A 411 35.65 22.53 10.33
CA GLY A 411 35.44 21.21 10.92
C GLY A 411 33.99 20.97 11.37
N GLY A 412 33.38 19.93 10.81
CA GLY A 412 32.20 19.25 11.31
C GLY A 412 32.41 17.75 11.13
N VAL A 413 32.43 17.01 12.23
CA VAL A 413 32.68 15.56 12.24
C VAL A 413 31.38 14.87 11.82
N TYR A 414 31.24 14.61 10.52
CA TYR A 414 30.26 13.66 9.99
C TYR A 414 30.80 12.23 10.18
N PRO A 415 30.00 11.25 10.61
CA PRO A 415 30.39 9.85 10.46
C PRO A 415 30.31 9.46 8.98
N PRO A 416 31.18 8.56 8.48
CA PRO A 416 31.26 8.21 7.07
C PRO A 416 30.04 7.40 6.63
N ARG A 417 29.47 7.75 5.47
CA ARG A 417 28.57 6.86 4.72
C ARG A 417 29.37 5.66 4.21
N LEU A 418 29.31 4.54 4.93
CA LEU A 418 29.94 3.27 4.53
C LEU A 418 29.02 2.47 3.61
N GLY A 419 29.53 2.11 2.44
CA GLY A 419 28.85 1.28 1.44
C GLY A 419 29.08 1.67 -0.02
N GLN A 420 30.14 2.43 -0.35
CA GLN A 420 30.49 2.75 -1.75
C GLN A 420 31.51 1.74 -2.28
N GLY A 421 31.05 0.51 -2.55
CA GLY A 421 31.79 -0.45 -3.37
C GLY A 421 31.69 -0.07 -4.85
N TYR A 422 32.78 -0.20 -5.60
CA TYR A 422 32.75 -0.18 -7.06
C TYR A 422 31.66 -1.15 -7.58
N PRO A 423 30.87 -0.79 -8.61
CA PRO A 423 30.03 -1.81 -9.23
C PRO A 423 30.97 -2.85 -9.85
N PRO A 424 30.82 -4.15 -9.51
CA PRO A 424 31.55 -5.20 -10.20
C PRO A 424 31.22 -5.13 -11.69
N TYR A 425 32.21 -5.41 -12.53
CA TYR A 425 32.01 -5.66 -13.96
C TYR A 425 30.81 -6.61 -14.15
N GLY A 426 29.72 -6.15 -14.77
CA GLY A 426 28.56 -6.98 -15.12
C GLY A 426 27.21 -6.65 -14.46
N MET A 427 27.00 -5.47 -13.86
CA MET A 427 25.64 -5.11 -13.41
C MET A 427 24.67 -4.99 -14.60
N VAL A 428 23.73 -5.95 -14.69
CA VAL A 428 22.56 -5.89 -15.57
C VAL A 428 21.77 -4.63 -15.21
N GLU A 429 21.47 -3.80 -16.22
CA GLU A 429 20.62 -2.63 -16.05
C GLU A 429 19.30 -3.03 -15.37
N GLU A 430 18.99 -2.41 -14.24
CA GLU A 430 17.74 -2.69 -13.52
C GLU A 430 16.60 -1.95 -14.19
N THR A 431 15.75 -2.67 -14.91
CA THR A 431 14.55 -2.12 -15.54
C THR A 431 13.29 -2.50 -14.73
N PRO A 432 12.26 -1.65 -14.70
CA PRO A 432 10.98 -1.98 -14.06
C PRO A 432 10.36 -3.28 -14.58
N GLU A 433 10.53 -3.57 -15.88
CA GLU A 433 10.03 -4.77 -16.55
C GLU A 433 10.63 -6.07 -16.00
N ARG A 434 11.82 -6.03 -15.38
CA ARG A 434 12.40 -7.19 -14.70
C ARG A 434 11.57 -7.63 -13.50
N TYR A 435 11.03 -6.66 -12.76
CA TYR A 435 10.31 -6.91 -11.51
C TYR A 435 8.80 -7.05 -11.73
N MET A 436 8.23 -6.26 -12.65
CA MET A 436 6.85 -6.41 -13.11
C MET A 436 6.83 -6.57 -14.64
N PRO A 437 6.74 -7.81 -15.15
CA PRO A 437 6.66 -8.07 -16.57
C PRO A 437 5.54 -7.30 -17.28
N PHE A 438 5.81 -6.89 -18.51
CA PHE A 438 4.88 -6.11 -19.36
C PHE A 438 3.45 -6.68 -19.39
N HIS A 439 3.30 -8.00 -19.54
CA HIS A 439 1.99 -8.64 -19.63
C HIS A 439 1.19 -8.55 -18.32
N ILE A 440 1.86 -8.60 -17.16
CA ILE A 440 1.23 -8.41 -15.85
C ILE A 440 0.79 -6.97 -15.71
N ARG A 441 1.67 -6.01 -16.04
CA ARG A 441 1.35 -4.58 -16.02
C ARG A 441 0.14 -4.24 -16.91
N LEU A 442 0.08 -4.78 -18.12
CA LEU A 442 -1.06 -4.62 -19.03
C LEU A 442 -2.34 -5.28 -18.50
N ALA A 443 -2.24 -6.49 -17.94
CA ALA A 443 -3.39 -7.18 -17.36
C ALA A 443 -4.00 -6.41 -16.17
N LEU A 444 -3.14 -5.86 -15.29
CA LEU A 444 -3.57 -5.03 -14.17
C LEU A 444 -4.22 -3.72 -14.65
N PHE A 445 -3.66 -3.07 -15.66
CA PHE A 445 -4.27 -1.87 -16.24
C PHE A 445 -5.70 -2.16 -16.75
N LYS A 446 -5.87 -3.24 -17.54
CA LYS A 446 -7.19 -3.67 -18.06
C LYS A 446 -8.17 -4.07 -16.97
N LEU A 447 -7.66 -4.61 -15.86
CA LEU A 447 -8.48 -4.95 -14.69
C LEU A 447 -8.98 -3.67 -14.00
N PHE A 448 -8.09 -2.72 -13.76
CA PHE A 448 -8.43 -1.46 -13.07
C PHE A 448 -9.29 -0.52 -13.92
N GLU A 449 -9.16 -0.57 -15.25
CA GLU A 449 -10.04 0.15 -16.18
C GLU A 449 -11.52 -0.23 -15.94
N GLN A 450 -11.78 -1.49 -15.60
CA GLN A 450 -13.12 -1.98 -15.30
C GLN A 450 -13.64 -1.56 -13.92
N TRP A 451 -12.83 -0.94 -13.06
CA TRP A 451 -13.20 -0.52 -11.71
C TRP A 451 -13.18 1.00 -11.53
N CYS A 452 -12.47 1.72 -12.40
CA CYS A 452 -12.29 3.15 -12.26
C CYS A 452 -13.53 3.97 -12.64
N GLY A 453 -14.52 3.40 -13.36
CA GLY A 453 -15.72 4.13 -13.77
C GLY A 453 -15.51 5.19 -14.86
N PHE A 454 -14.33 5.17 -15.51
CA PHE A 454 -13.92 6.04 -16.61
C PHE A 454 -13.55 5.20 -17.86
N GLY A 455 -13.45 5.86 -19.02
CA GLY A 455 -13.18 5.21 -20.30
C GLY A 455 -14.34 4.34 -20.81
N ARG A 456 -14.01 3.36 -21.67
CA ARG A 456 -14.98 2.51 -22.39
C ARG A 456 -15.91 1.69 -21.49
N TYR A 457 -15.47 1.38 -20.26
CA TYR A 457 -16.23 0.58 -19.30
C TYR A 457 -16.99 1.42 -18.28
N ALA A 458 -17.03 2.74 -18.43
CA ALA A 458 -17.66 3.65 -17.45
C ALA A 458 -19.11 3.26 -17.15
N GLN A 459 -19.93 3.05 -18.18
CA GLN A 459 -21.34 2.69 -18.01
C GLN A 459 -21.50 1.30 -17.35
N ALA A 460 -20.83 0.28 -17.88
CA ALA A 460 -20.90 -1.07 -17.35
C ALA A 460 -20.44 -1.15 -15.88
N THR A 461 -19.43 -0.35 -15.51
CA THR A 461 -18.95 -0.24 -14.13
C THR A 461 -20.02 0.33 -13.21
N ARG A 462 -20.66 1.45 -13.61
CA ARG A 462 -21.73 2.09 -12.83
C ARG A 462 -22.95 1.19 -12.67
N GLU A 463 -23.36 0.50 -13.73
CA GLU A 463 -24.47 -0.45 -13.68
C GLU A 463 -24.19 -1.60 -12.71
N ARG A 464 -22.97 -2.17 -12.78
CA ARG A 464 -22.54 -3.23 -11.87
C ARG A 464 -22.51 -2.75 -10.41
N GLU A 465 -21.95 -1.58 -10.15
CA GLU A 465 -21.90 -0.99 -8.79
C GLU A 465 -23.30 -0.74 -8.23
N ALA A 466 -24.22 -0.19 -9.04
CA ALA A 466 -25.60 0.02 -8.64
C ALA A 466 -26.32 -1.29 -8.33
N HIS A 467 -26.11 -2.32 -9.15
CA HIS A 467 -26.67 -3.65 -8.91
C HIS A 467 -26.14 -4.28 -7.62
N MET A 468 -24.82 -4.24 -7.41
CA MET A 468 -24.20 -4.74 -6.19
C MET A 468 -24.73 -4.01 -4.95
N MET A 469 -24.89 -2.69 -5.04
CA MET A 469 -25.43 -1.89 -3.94
C MET A 469 -26.89 -2.23 -3.65
N SER A 470 -27.73 -2.41 -4.67
CA SER A 470 -29.12 -2.85 -4.50
C SER A 470 -29.20 -4.19 -3.78
N ASN A 471 -28.43 -5.19 -4.23
CA ASN A 471 -28.44 -6.55 -3.68
C ASN A 471 -28.09 -6.57 -2.18
N VAL A 472 -27.18 -5.72 -1.73
CA VAL A 472 -26.83 -5.61 -0.30
C VAL A 472 -27.96 -4.93 0.48
N LEU A 473 -28.48 -3.81 -0.04
CA LEU A 473 -29.48 -2.99 0.65
C LEU A 473 -30.86 -3.65 0.74
N GLU A 474 -31.19 -4.58 -0.16
CA GLU A 474 -32.44 -5.37 -0.11
C GLU A 474 -32.59 -6.17 1.20
N ASN A 475 -31.47 -6.55 1.82
CA ASN A 475 -31.47 -7.31 3.07
C ASN A 475 -31.57 -6.43 4.33
N VAL A 476 -31.53 -5.10 4.19
CA VAL A 476 -31.54 -4.16 5.33
C VAL A 476 -32.91 -3.50 5.47
N LYS A 477 -33.64 -3.90 6.51
CA LYS A 477 -35.02 -3.43 6.77
C LYS A 477 -35.07 -2.08 7.48
N ASP A 478 -34.12 -1.79 8.37
CA ASP A 478 -34.08 -0.53 9.12
C ASP A 478 -33.61 0.62 8.21
N ILE A 479 -34.42 1.67 8.11
CA ILE A 479 -34.18 2.83 7.23
C ILE A 479 -32.93 3.61 7.65
N ARG A 480 -32.68 3.75 8.94
CA ARG A 480 -31.53 4.48 9.48
C ARG A 480 -30.24 3.70 9.23
N GLU A 481 -30.25 2.39 9.51
CA GLU A 481 -29.10 1.52 9.23
C GLU A 481 -28.82 1.48 7.72
N ARG A 482 -29.88 1.39 6.90
CA ARG A 482 -29.78 1.46 5.44
C ARG A 482 -29.10 2.75 4.98
N GLY A 483 -29.48 3.90 5.53
CA GLY A 483 -28.86 5.19 5.21
C GLY A 483 -27.37 5.26 5.55
N VAL A 484 -26.98 4.78 6.74
CA VAL A 484 -25.57 4.71 7.16
C VAL A 484 -24.78 3.77 6.24
N LEU A 485 -25.33 2.61 5.93
CA LEU A 485 -24.70 1.62 5.05
C LEU A 485 -24.55 2.16 3.62
N THR A 486 -25.59 2.79 3.05
CA THR A 486 -25.50 3.41 1.72
C THR A 486 -24.39 4.45 1.65
N SER A 487 -24.26 5.31 2.68
CA SER A 487 -23.17 6.30 2.73
C SER A 487 -21.79 5.63 2.80
N ALA A 488 -21.65 4.56 3.59
CA ALA A 488 -20.38 3.82 3.69
C ALA A 488 -20.04 3.11 2.36
N MET A 489 -21.04 2.54 1.69
CA MET A 489 -20.88 1.89 0.39
C MET A 489 -20.46 2.90 -0.69
N GLU A 490 -21.07 4.07 -0.73
CA GLU A 490 -20.70 5.13 -1.68
C GLU A 490 -19.26 5.61 -1.45
N GLN A 491 -18.82 5.68 -0.18
CA GLN A 491 -17.44 5.99 0.15
C GLN A 491 -16.47 4.90 -0.34
N GLN A 492 -16.80 3.63 -0.17
CA GLN A 492 -15.99 2.51 -0.68
C GLN A 492 -15.94 2.51 -2.21
N ARG A 493 -17.06 2.80 -2.87
CA ARG A 493 -17.17 2.97 -4.33
C ARG A 493 -16.18 4.01 -4.83
N LYS A 494 -16.28 5.24 -4.29
CA LYS A 494 -15.40 6.35 -4.65
C LYS A 494 -13.93 6.08 -4.28
N GLY A 495 -13.69 5.35 -3.19
CA GLY A 495 -12.34 4.90 -2.81
C GLY A 495 -11.69 4.01 -3.87
N VAL A 496 -12.42 2.99 -4.35
CA VAL A 496 -11.94 2.11 -5.43
C VAL A 496 -11.78 2.87 -6.74
N GLU A 497 -12.70 3.78 -7.07
CA GLU A 497 -12.64 4.64 -8.26
C GLU A 497 -11.28 5.37 -8.33
N VAL A 498 -10.94 6.11 -7.27
CA VAL A 498 -9.71 6.90 -7.19
C VAL A 498 -8.47 6.02 -7.10
N ALA A 499 -8.49 4.94 -6.31
CA ALA A 499 -7.35 4.03 -6.19
C ALA A 499 -7.03 3.34 -7.53
N SER A 500 -8.06 2.93 -8.28
CA SER A 500 -7.90 2.34 -9.62
C SER A 500 -7.27 3.34 -10.59
N LEU A 501 -7.75 4.60 -10.60
CA LEU A 501 -7.19 5.66 -11.45
C LEU A 501 -5.71 5.90 -11.17
N LYS A 502 -5.32 5.98 -9.89
CA LYS A 502 -3.92 6.19 -9.50
C LYS A 502 -3.03 5.02 -9.91
N ALA A 503 -3.49 3.80 -9.64
CA ALA A 503 -2.77 2.60 -10.06
C ALA A 503 -2.59 2.56 -11.58
N MET A 504 -3.64 2.86 -12.36
CA MET A 504 -3.56 2.96 -13.82
C MET A 504 -2.54 4.00 -14.28
N ALA A 505 -2.53 5.20 -13.68
CA ALA A 505 -1.58 6.27 -14.03
C ALA A 505 -0.12 5.86 -13.75
N VAL A 506 0.12 5.16 -12.65
CA VAL A 506 1.45 4.64 -12.31
C VAL A 506 1.88 3.52 -13.27
N LEU A 507 0.96 2.63 -13.67
CA LEU A 507 1.24 1.58 -14.67
C LEU A 507 1.57 2.12 -16.06
N CYS A 508 1.34 3.41 -16.33
CA CYS A 508 1.82 4.08 -17.55
C CYS A 508 3.34 4.36 -17.55
N LYS A 509 4.04 4.19 -16.41
CA LYS A 509 5.50 4.37 -16.29
C LYS A 509 6.29 3.19 -16.85
N GLY A 510 6.31 3.06 -18.17
CA GLY A 510 7.03 2.02 -18.89
C GLY A 510 6.71 2.03 -20.36
N ALA A 511 7.39 1.19 -21.15
CA ALA A 511 7.14 1.10 -22.59
C ALA A 511 5.69 0.67 -22.88
N ILE A 512 4.98 1.31 -23.80
CA ILE A 512 3.59 0.93 -24.17
C ILE A 512 3.54 -0.15 -25.27
N SER A 513 4.60 -0.28 -26.06
CA SER A 513 4.75 -1.30 -27.10
C SER A 513 5.88 -2.25 -26.73
N ARG A 514 5.67 -3.56 -26.93
CA ARG A 514 6.77 -4.54 -26.86
C ARG A 514 7.79 -4.14 -27.92
N GLY A 515 9.01 -3.82 -27.51
CA GLY A 515 10.11 -3.52 -28.44
C GLY A 515 10.18 -4.63 -29.49
N GLY A 516 10.26 -4.24 -30.77
CA GLY A 516 10.13 -5.11 -31.95
C GLY A 516 11.27 -6.11 -32.15
N GLY A 517 11.63 -6.87 -31.11
CA GLY A 517 12.47 -8.06 -31.20
C GLY A 517 11.60 -9.28 -31.41
N ASP A 518 11.74 -9.87 -32.60
CA ASP A 518 11.13 -11.11 -33.10
C ASP A 518 9.66 -11.01 -33.56
N VAL A 519 9.48 -10.50 -34.78
CA VAL A 519 8.23 -10.58 -35.53
C VAL A 519 8.21 -11.92 -36.28
N GLY A 520 7.97 -12.99 -35.54
CA GLY A 520 7.29 -14.16 -36.10
C GLY A 520 5.84 -13.81 -36.44
N LEU A 521 5.22 -14.63 -37.31
CA LEU A 521 3.81 -14.58 -37.72
C LEU A 521 2.86 -14.67 -36.51
N VAL A 522 2.70 -13.59 -35.75
CA VAL A 522 1.69 -13.47 -34.70
C VAL A 522 0.48 -12.76 -35.28
N ASP A 523 -0.70 -13.36 -35.11
CA ASP A 523 -1.96 -12.84 -35.61
C ASP A 523 -2.19 -11.40 -35.11
N LYS A 524 -2.63 -10.50 -36.01
CA LYS A 524 -2.82 -9.07 -35.70
C LYS A 524 -3.69 -8.85 -34.46
N ARG A 525 -4.70 -9.71 -34.25
CA ARG A 525 -5.60 -9.69 -33.08
C ARG A 525 -4.91 -10.04 -31.76
N GLU A 526 -3.93 -10.93 -31.78
CA GLU A 526 -3.19 -11.34 -30.57
C GLU A 526 -2.14 -10.29 -30.19
N LYS A 527 -1.56 -9.63 -31.20
CA LYS A 527 -0.71 -8.45 -31.03
C LYS A 527 -1.47 -7.26 -30.43
N ASP A 528 -2.67 -6.95 -30.94
CA ASP A 528 -3.52 -5.87 -30.40
C ASP A 528 -3.95 -6.14 -28.95
N ARG A 529 -4.26 -7.39 -28.60
CA ARG A 529 -4.57 -7.78 -27.21
C ARG A 529 -3.39 -7.71 -26.24
N SER A 530 -2.17 -7.64 -26.75
CA SER A 530 -0.93 -7.76 -26.00
C SER A 530 -0.09 -6.48 -25.96
N GLN A 531 -0.73 -5.31 -26.11
CA GLN A 531 -0.08 -4.01 -25.97
C GLN A 531 -0.97 -2.98 -25.28
N PHE A 532 -0.37 -1.88 -24.84
CA PHE A 532 -1.10 -0.68 -24.46
C PHE A 532 -1.51 0.05 -25.74
N GLU A 533 -2.80 0.08 -26.03
CA GLU A 533 -3.34 0.76 -27.19
C GLU A 533 -3.48 2.27 -26.89
N TRP A 534 -2.77 3.12 -27.63
CA TRP A 534 -2.78 4.57 -27.42
C TRP A 534 -4.19 5.17 -27.48
N VAL A 535 -5.01 4.75 -28.44
CA VAL A 535 -6.40 5.22 -28.59
C VAL A 535 -7.23 4.96 -27.33
N VAL A 536 -7.01 3.82 -26.68
CA VAL A 536 -7.70 3.42 -25.44
C VAL A 536 -7.24 4.26 -24.26
N LEU A 537 -5.93 4.50 -24.16
CA LEU A 537 -5.34 5.37 -23.14
C LEU A 537 -5.84 6.81 -23.30
N GLU A 538 -5.86 7.33 -24.52
CA GLU A 538 -6.35 8.67 -24.85
C GLU A 538 -7.83 8.84 -24.49
N GLU A 539 -8.69 7.88 -24.86
CA GLU A 539 -10.12 7.86 -24.51
C GLU A 539 -10.34 7.87 -22.99
N TRP A 540 -9.58 7.05 -22.26
CA TRP A 540 -9.62 7.04 -20.79
C TRP A 540 -9.18 8.38 -20.20
N ILE A 541 -8.06 8.94 -20.63
CA ILE A 541 -7.52 10.23 -20.15
C ILE A 541 -8.51 11.37 -20.42
N ASP A 542 -9.09 11.41 -21.62
CA ASP A 542 -10.11 12.39 -22.00
C ASP A 542 -11.33 12.30 -21.07
N SER A 543 -11.78 11.08 -20.75
CA SER A 543 -12.93 10.89 -19.84
C SER A 543 -12.64 11.36 -18.40
N VAL A 544 -11.39 11.24 -17.93
CA VAL A 544 -10.99 11.71 -16.59
C VAL A 544 -10.89 13.23 -16.56
N PHE A 545 -10.29 13.87 -17.58
CA PHE A 545 -10.30 15.34 -17.69
C PHE A 545 -11.70 15.92 -17.93
N GLY A 546 -12.57 15.17 -18.60
CA GLY A 546 -13.98 15.54 -18.81
C GLY A 546 -14.86 15.36 -17.56
N SER A 547 -14.32 14.81 -16.47
CA SER A 547 -15.04 14.66 -15.21
C SER A 547 -15.39 16.02 -14.60
N ALA A 548 -16.60 16.15 -14.06
CA ALA A 548 -17.01 17.29 -13.24
C ALA A 548 -16.26 17.35 -11.89
N ASP A 549 -15.70 16.23 -11.44
CA ASP A 549 -14.85 16.16 -10.27
C ASP A 549 -13.41 16.53 -10.65
N GLU A 550 -13.01 17.78 -10.38
CA GLU A 550 -11.67 18.27 -10.70
C GLU A 550 -10.55 17.58 -9.89
N SER A 551 -10.89 16.90 -8.78
CA SER A 551 -9.90 16.26 -7.92
C SER A 551 -9.17 15.10 -8.60
N VAL A 552 -9.75 14.51 -9.65
CA VAL A 552 -9.15 13.42 -10.43
C VAL A 552 -8.31 13.90 -11.62
N HIS A 553 -8.42 15.17 -12.02
CA HIS A 553 -7.65 15.72 -13.15
C HIS A 553 -6.13 15.63 -12.99
N PRO A 554 -5.54 15.81 -11.78
CA PRO A 554 -4.10 15.59 -11.58
C PRO A 554 -3.65 14.16 -11.92
N ILE A 555 -4.53 13.16 -11.77
CA ILE A 555 -4.21 11.76 -12.09
C ILE A 555 -4.06 11.59 -13.60
N ALA A 556 -4.99 12.13 -14.39
CA ALA A 556 -4.90 12.13 -15.85
C ALA A 556 -3.65 12.86 -16.35
N ARG A 557 -3.31 14.00 -15.74
CA ARG A 557 -2.07 14.73 -16.04
C ARG A 557 -0.83 13.86 -15.75
N SER A 558 -0.78 13.22 -14.58
CA SER A 558 0.33 12.31 -14.22
C SER A 558 0.46 11.13 -15.17
N ALA A 559 -0.66 10.57 -15.65
CA ALA A 559 -0.66 9.50 -16.65
C ALA A 559 -0.07 9.98 -17.98
N LEU A 560 -0.53 11.12 -18.51
CA LEU A 560 0.03 11.72 -19.73
C LEU A 560 1.53 12.02 -19.59
N GLU A 561 1.95 12.59 -18.46
CA GLU A 561 3.36 12.87 -18.21
C GLU A 561 4.19 11.59 -18.26
N SER A 562 3.70 10.52 -17.61
CA SER A 562 4.36 9.21 -17.60
C SER A 562 4.44 8.62 -19.01
N LEU A 563 3.35 8.69 -19.79
CA LEU A 563 3.33 8.19 -21.17
C LEU A 563 4.33 8.93 -22.06
N LEU A 564 4.41 10.26 -21.95
CA LEU A 564 5.38 11.06 -22.72
C LEU A 564 6.82 10.74 -22.31
N VAL A 565 7.12 10.72 -21.01
CA VAL A 565 8.48 10.52 -20.50
C VAL A 565 9.02 9.11 -20.79
N TRP A 566 8.18 8.08 -20.66
CA TRP A 566 8.60 6.69 -20.85
C TRP A 566 8.56 6.21 -22.30
N ASN A 567 7.93 6.98 -23.20
CA ASN A 567 7.79 6.64 -24.61
C ASN A 567 8.33 7.75 -25.53
N LYS A 568 9.44 8.38 -25.12
CA LYS A 568 10.14 9.47 -25.85
C LYS A 568 10.45 9.16 -27.32
N THR A 569 10.63 7.89 -27.67
CA THR A 569 10.91 7.43 -29.04
C THR A 569 9.66 7.27 -29.89
N ASN A 570 8.47 7.21 -29.28
CA ASN A 570 7.21 7.10 -29.99
C ASN A 570 6.69 8.48 -30.40
N THR A 571 7.04 8.91 -31.62
CA THR A 571 6.66 10.22 -32.15
C THR A 571 5.15 10.39 -32.37
N GLN A 572 4.39 9.30 -32.53
CA GLN A 572 2.93 9.37 -32.70
C GLN A 572 2.24 9.88 -31.44
N VAL A 573 2.63 9.36 -30.27
CA VAL A 573 2.08 9.79 -28.97
C VAL A 573 2.28 11.29 -28.77
N LEU A 574 3.49 11.79 -29.01
CA LEU A 574 3.79 13.22 -28.88
C LEU A 574 2.99 14.05 -29.89
N SER A 575 2.92 13.61 -31.15
CA SER A 575 2.15 14.29 -32.20
C SER A 575 0.67 14.41 -31.86
N ASP A 576 0.06 13.33 -31.34
CA ASP A 576 -1.34 13.32 -30.93
C ASP A 576 -1.60 14.22 -29.72
N VAL A 577 -0.71 14.22 -28.73
CA VAL A 577 -0.78 15.15 -27.58
C VAL A 577 -0.70 16.61 -28.06
N ILE A 578 0.23 16.93 -28.97
CA ILE A 578 0.35 18.28 -29.55
C ILE A 578 -0.95 18.64 -30.29
N ARG A 579 -1.49 17.74 -31.11
CA ARG A 579 -2.75 17.94 -31.83
C ARG A 579 -3.92 18.22 -30.86
N LYS A 580 -4.04 17.46 -29.77
CA LYS A 580 -5.05 17.69 -28.71
C LYS A 580 -4.93 19.05 -28.05
N CYS A 581 -3.73 19.63 -27.99
CA CYS A 581 -3.55 21.00 -27.50
C CYS A 581 -4.15 22.06 -28.45
N TYR A 582 -4.48 21.72 -29.70
CA TYR A 582 -5.17 22.59 -30.66
C TYR A 582 -6.67 22.25 -30.81
N SER A 583 -7.05 20.97 -30.74
CA SER A 583 -8.36 20.46 -31.19
C SER A 583 -9.53 20.61 -30.18
N GLY A 584 -9.77 21.79 -29.60
CA GLY A 584 -10.85 22.01 -28.63
C GLY A 584 -11.62 23.31 -28.82
N GLN A 585 -12.87 23.36 -28.33
CA GLN A 585 -13.57 24.63 -28.09
C GLN A 585 -12.79 25.46 -27.06
N GLY A 586 -12.81 26.79 -27.19
CA GLY A 586 -12.09 27.69 -26.29
C GLY A 586 -12.45 27.43 -24.82
N GLY A 587 -11.44 27.20 -23.97
CA GLY A 587 -11.64 26.92 -22.54
C GLY A 587 -11.85 25.45 -22.17
N SER A 588 -11.66 24.50 -23.10
CA SER A 588 -11.74 23.06 -22.79
C SER A 588 -10.74 22.65 -21.70
N VAL A 589 -11.25 22.04 -20.62
CA VAL A 589 -10.44 21.48 -19.52
C VAL A 589 -9.50 20.39 -20.02
N ILE A 590 -9.95 19.59 -20.99
CA ILE A 590 -9.15 18.55 -21.65
C ILE A 590 -7.95 19.21 -22.35
N GLN A 591 -8.19 20.21 -23.21
CA GLN A 591 -7.12 20.91 -23.93
C GLN A 591 -6.10 21.53 -22.96
N MET A 592 -6.57 22.16 -21.88
CA MET A 592 -5.71 22.70 -20.83
C MET A 592 -4.92 21.60 -20.11
N GLY A 593 -5.55 20.46 -19.82
CA GLY A 593 -4.91 19.29 -19.19
C GLY A 593 -3.74 18.77 -19.99
N TYR A 594 -3.94 18.51 -21.28
CA TYR A 594 -2.90 18.04 -22.22
C TYR A 594 -1.77 19.06 -22.36
N PHE A 595 -2.11 20.35 -22.54
CA PHE A 595 -1.11 21.39 -22.68
C PHE A 595 -0.23 21.51 -21.43
N MET A 596 -0.82 21.50 -20.23
CA MET A 596 -0.05 21.60 -19.00
C MET A 596 0.82 20.37 -18.75
N ALA A 597 0.35 19.16 -19.09
CA ALA A 597 1.17 17.94 -19.04
C ALA A 597 2.40 18.06 -19.96
N LEU A 598 2.20 18.52 -21.20
CA LEU A 598 3.28 18.74 -22.17
C LEU A 598 4.31 19.75 -21.64
N VAL A 599 3.85 20.89 -21.11
CA VAL A 599 4.73 21.90 -20.52
C VAL A 599 5.57 21.32 -19.39
N ASP A 600 4.94 20.62 -18.45
CA ASP A 600 5.63 20.10 -17.27
C ASP A 600 6.64 18.99 -17.66
N CYS A 601 6.34 18.16 -18.66
CA CYS A 601 7.32 17.22 -19.24
C CYS A 601 8.54 17.92 -19.83
N PHE A 602 8.33 18.93 -20.67
CA PHE A 602 9.42 19.63 -21.34
C PHE A 602 10.30 20.40 -20.36
N VAL A 603 9.69 21.03 -19.36
CA VAL A 603 10.39 21.74 -18.28
C VAL A 603 11.23 20.78 -17.45
N LYS A 604 10.71 19.60 -17.07
CA LYS A 604 11.46 18.60 -16.29
C LYS A 604 12.64 18.00 -17.06
N GLU A 605 12.48 17.77 -18.36
CA GLU A 605 13.46 17.08 -19.21
C GLU A 605 14.44 18.02 -19.93
N GLY A 606 14.35 19.34 -19.68
CA GLY A 606 15.20 20.36 -20.32
C GLY A 606 15.05 20.40 -21.85
N GLY A 607 13.94 19.91 -22.40
CA GLY A 607 13.69 19.79 -23.83
C GLY A 607 14.57 18.76 -24.58
N SER A 608 15.78 18.44 -24.11
CA SER A 608 16.74 17.55 -24.80
C SER A 608 16.34 16.08 -24.84
N GLY A 609 15.43 15.64 -23.97
CA GLY A 609 15.03 14.23 -23.87
C GLY A 609 14.14 13.70 -25.00
N PHE A 610 13.55 14.58 -25.82
CA PHE A 610 12.59 14.18 -26.87
C PHE A 610 13.18 14.36 -28.28
N VAL A 611 12.95 13.38 -29.16
CA VAL A 611 13.21 13.49 -30.59
C VAL A 611 11.92 13.98 -31.27
N PHE A 612 11.87 15.26 -31.66
CA PHE A 612 10.69 15.86 -32.27
C PHE A 612 11.06 17.06 -33.15
N ASP A 613 10.16 17.40 -34.09
CA ASP A 613 10.21 18.67 -34.81
C ASP A 613 9.82 19.80 -33.86
N ALA A 614 10.73 20.77 -33.65
CA ALA A 614 10.50 21.88 -32.74
C ALA A 614 9.35 22.81 -33.17
N THR A 615 9.08 22.85 -34.47
CA THR A 615 8.20 23.85 -35.10
C THR A 615 6.77 23.81 -34.55
N PRO A 616 6.08 22.63 -34.49
CA PRO A 616 4.72 22.55 -33.96
C PRO A 616 4.62 22.89 -32.48
N VAL A 617 5.67 22.61 -31.69
CA VAL A 617 5.70 22.90 -30.25
C VAL A 617 5.93 24.39 -30.00
N TYR A 618 6.79 25.02 -30.80
CA TYR A 618 7.02 26.46 -30.75
C TYR A 618 5.76 27.25 -31.17
N ALA A 619 5.14 26.85 -32.29
CA ALA A 619 3.88 27.42 -32.75
C ALA A 619 2.77 27.26 -31.70
N LEU A 620 2.71 26.10 -31.03
CA LEU A 620 1.75 25.85 -29.96
C LEU A 620 1.98 26.79 -28.77
N ALA A 621 3.23 26.92 -28.34
CA ALA A 621 3.59 27.77 -27.21
C ALA A 621 3.29 29.26 -27.52
N LEU A 622 3.60 29.73 -28.73
CA LEU A 622 3.23 31.08 -29.17
C LEU A 622 1.71 31.28 -29.17
N LEU A 623 0.94 30.36 -29.75
CA LEU A 623 -0.52 30.44 -29.75
C LEU A 623 -1.07 30.50 -28.32
N LYS A 624 -0.57 29.63 -27.44
CA LYS A 624 -1.04 29.50 -26.05
C LYS A 624 -0.58 30.65 -25.14
N SER A 625 0.37 31.49 -25.58
CA SER A 625 0.73 32.73 -24.89
C SER A 625 -0.41 33.77 -24.88
N GLY A 626 -1.33 33.69 -25.85
CA GLY A 626 -2.53 34.51 -25.96
C GLY A 626 -3.80 33.89 -25.35
N ASP A 627 -3.71 32.75 -24.68
CA ASP A 627 -4.86 32.02 -24.13
C ASP A 627 -5.57 32.84 -23.02
N PRO A 628 -6.92 32.81 -22.89
CA PRO A 628 -7.63 33.51 -21.83
C PRO A 628 -7.25 33.06 -20.41
N SER A 629 -6.80 31.80 -20.23
CA SER A 629 -6.37 31.28 -18.93
C SER A 629 -4.96 31.76 -18.57
N LEU A 630 -4.83 32.43 -17.41
CA LEU A 630 -3.54 32.85 -16.87
C LEU A 630 -2.58 31.66 -16.65
N GLY A 631 -3.11 30.51 -16.22
CA GLY A 631 -2.33 29.29 -16.01
C GLY A 631 -1.70 28.80 -17.32
N VAL A 632 -2.48 28.81 -18.40
CA VAL A 632 -2.03 28.41 -19.75
C VAL A 632 -0.98 29.40 -20.27
N ARG A 633 -1.20 30.71 -20.14
CA ARG A 633 -0.20 31.72 -20.54
C ARG A 633 1.14 31.55 -19.82
N ARG A 634 1.09 31.29 -18.50
CA ARG A 634 2.30 30.98 -17.72
C ARG A 634 2.98 29.70 -18.20
N GLY A 635 2.20 28.66 -18.49
CA GLY A 635 2.70 27.42 -19.08
C GLY A 635 3.41 27.65 -20.42
N ALA A 636 2.80 28.43 -21.31
CA ALA A 636 3.35 28.79 -22.62
C ALA A 636 4.69 29.52 -22.53
N VAL A 637 4.81 30.52 -21.66
CA VAL A 637 6.07 31.25 -21.46
C VAL A 637 7.16 30.31 -20.91
N ARG A 638 6.83 29.40 -19.98
CA ARG A 638 7.79 28.39 -19.50
C ARG A 638 8.27 27.48 -20.63
N LEU A 639 7.36 27.02 -21.49
CA LEU A 639 7.69 26.18 -22.63
C LEU A 639 8.56 26.93 -23.65
N LEU A 640 8.25 28.19 -23.96
CA LEU A 640 9.07 29.03 -24.84
C LEU A 640 10.51 29.15 -24.34
N ARG A 641 10.71 29.37 -23.03
CA ARG A 641 12.06 29.44 -22.44
C ARG A 641 12.85 28.14 -22.60
N VAL A 642 12.21 26.99 -22.38
CA VAL A 642 12.85 25.68 -22.56
C VAL A 642 13.25 25.48 -24.03
N LEU A 643 12.41 25.89 -24.97
CA LEU A 643 12.72 25.80 -26.40
C LEU A 643 13.84 26.78 -26.81
N GLU A 644 13.82 28.00 -26.29
CA GLU A 644 14.88 29.00 -26.47
C GLU A 644 16.22 28.46 -25.96
N ASP A 645 16.27 27.95 -24.73
CA ASP A 645 17.49 27.38 -24.15
C ASP A 645 18.03 26.20 -24.98
N ARG A 646 17.14 25.35 -25.51
CA ARG A 646 17.53 24.16 -26.27
C ARG A 646 18.08 24.48 -27.66
N PHE A 647 17.44 25.38 -28.40
CA PHE A 647 17.74 25.63 -29.82
C PHE A 647 18.54 26.92 -30.06
N TRP A 648 18.51 27.87 -29.13
CA TRP A 648 19.18 29.17 -29.22
C TRP A 648 20.15 29.45 -28.04
N GLY A 649 20.08 28.69 -26.95
CA GLY A 649 20.84 28.90 -25.72
C GLY A 649 22.27 28.36 -25.70
N ARG A 650 23.17 28.88 -26.55
CA ARG A 650 24.62 29.10 -26.27
C ARG A 650 25.44 29.65 -27.45
N GLU A 651 24.88 30.47 -28.33
CA GLU A 651 25.73 31.30 -29.19
C GLU A 651 26.07 32.62 -28.47
N LYS A 652 27.21 32.62 -27.79
CA LYS A 652 27.97 33.87 -27.66
C LYS A 652 28.39 34.28 -29.06
N GLY A 653 27.59 35.16 -29.68
CA GLY A 653 27.96 35.95 -30.86
C GLY A 653 28.23 35.13 -32.11
N ASP A 654 27.22 34.91 -32.94
CA ASP A 654 27.05 35.73 -34.12
C ASP A 654 25.73 35.36 -34.78
N GLY A 655 24.86 36.36 -34.92
CA GLY A 655 23.55 36.17 -35.51
C GLY A 655 23.66 35.58 -36.91
N LYS A 656 23.05 34.42 -37.11
CA LYS A 656 22.50 34.01 -38.40
C LYS A 656 21.32 33.08 -38.17
N TYR A 657 20.13 33.67 -38.24
CA TYR A 657 18.86 32.98 -38.35
C TYR A 657 18.86 32.15 -39.64
N VAL A 658 18.58 30.86 -39.52
CA VAL A 658 18.18 30.01 -40.65
C VAL A 658 16.84 29.38 -40.26
N PHE A 659 15.80 29.79 -40.98
CA PHE A 659 14.48 29.16 -41.00
C PHE A 659 14.49 27.95 -41.91
#